data_AF-A0A813HG40-F1
#
_entry.id   AF-A0A813HG40-F1
#
_cell.length_a   1.000
_cell.length_b   1.000
_cell.length_c   1.000
_cell.angle_alpha   90.00
_cell.angle_beta   90.00
_cell.angle_gamma   90.00
#
_symmetry.space_group_name_H-M   'P 1'
#
loop_
_entity.id
_entity.type
_entity.pdbx_description
1 polymer ?
#
loop_
_entity_poly.entity_id
_entity_poly.type
_entity_poly.pdbx_seq_one_letter_code
_entity_poly.pdbx_strand_id
1 'polypeptide(L)'
;MATGVAGVAGAGAAAAAGFGLFGYNRENFLYDSELRFERFNAGREFAIGQQEQFRADIKALSALTAKKNGIYAVVATLDMALCVALYCAGRLGLHGPAPPGWIMCLWLTNNAASFGFMAVAIMLATHAMLRSQAAATHLLTRKIRVPVPTLKQLNQARKFASEFEQQSWGDIFRVPYLSNNGAPKTDDKLGKSRARSASPAPRASRKASSWIREEFDTDHAGAVTATNVNNLPADVAPEHFRLYGQCQKEWVQYDVYARIAIFMGFMCYIQSLAYYGLGHINIELKAFWVAIATPLVIEVLHVLLLRFDIITARQRQRERLPHCQWCGPAAVVCAAIGMALDFRVKFDMTAIVVTWVFIFAAFILQLIYALRLLEIVLPDNVIGQYKAKEQIGDSWWPTDWNIPSTFAHVLYIVAPPTRLQPGQFDIVREVKEGAGPDPFADAGEPRGGGPSALPKDAGAQVQYLDSVFDWALSEQVFGSLSEESQQSVKEEFAAYSGAKRAGNESEAPKVFQSCIQNMESMIAFEGMEGGPPAAGYNSDSGGSGGMSSGSEDEEAQDYNWEGRQVTSKTEPKTASSTAKGMEPWRMVSSIQAVLCGAWVFLLMAMIVDVFCGDQAFVTGPHWSKPPMTRMSLPKHELGTPFGFPWYAGAKPFIPEQMSWHEEKREAMADVITGGRRLASIPTLVDHTSHLKSALHGLLDMIPSEAASAAAHALSVSWPGFFEPRLLACGPHGVAALTSRGVGAMLAPTPGHQQAQTFRLGGLGHLPPLLAASWQPSGASDDLLVVTHAGDLAACPGPRPPAGGIWACGSAAGAARLPVTDGSRLLAAAATWLRSHTGEPQLHVAFIDKAVPDLVALFALIGAGEGEAASWMPLGEVRVPDDHKASLAFMGDGELLITTAAGAVLRRRLRDGAIMADSTHSFGGSHSSLQWLGACGLHDAPEGSLAHLRLHRGEGSQVWRPEIMAAGLDALEAAGPLFQ
;
A
#
# COMPACT_ATOMS: atom_id res chain seq x y z
N MET A 1 -45.35 -65.97 57.96
CA MET A 1 -44.33 -64.96 58.35
C MET A 1 -42.91 -65.24 57.80
N ALA A 2 -42.72 -66.06 56.75
CA ALA A 2 -41.39 -66.33 56.17
C ALA A 2 -41.17 -65.70 54.76
N THR A 3 -42.16 -65.02 54.20
CA THR A 3 -42.08 -64.36 52.87
C THR A 3 -41.71 -62.86 52.94
N GLY A 4 -41.54 -62.29 54.13
CA GLY A 4 -41.27 -60.84 54.30
C GLY A 4 -39.78 -60.44 54.33
N VAL A 5 -38.85 -61.37 54.58
CA VAL A 5 -37.44 -61.04 54.82
C VAL A 5 -36.58 -61.12 53.54
N ALA A 6 -36.97 -61.92 52.55
CA ALA A 6 -36.29 -61.99 51.25
C ALA A 6 -36.49 -60.73 50.40
N GLY A 7 -37.64 -60.04 50.55
CA GLY A 7 -37.92 -58.79 49.83
C GLY A 7 -37.05 -57.61 50.27
N VAL A 8 -36.62 -57.57 51.54
CA VAL A 8 -35.81 -56.48 52.09
C VAL A 8 -34.34 -56.61 51.68
N ALA A 9 -33.81 -57.84 51.62
CA ALA A 9 -32.44 -58.09 51.14
C ALA A 9 -32.28 -57.83 49.62
N GLY A 10 -33.30 -58.20 48.82
CA GLY A 10 -33.32 -57.90 47.38
C GLY A 10 -33.47 -56.40 47.08
N ALA A 11 -34.30 -55.69 47.85
CA ALA A 11 -34.45 -54.24 47.72
C ALA A 11 -33.17 -53.48 48.09
N GLY A 12 -32.43 -53.93 49.12
CA GLY A 12 -31.15 -53.33 49.51
C GLY A 12 -30.05 -53.47 48.45
N ALA A 13 -29.92 -54.65 47.83
CA ALA A 13 -28.94 -54.86 46.76
C ALA A 13 -29.29 -54.09 45.47
N ALA A 14 -30.58 -54.03 45.10
CA ALA A 14 -31.04 -53.24 43.95
C ALA A 14 -30.87 -51.73 44.19
N ALA A 15 -31.12 -51.25 45.42
CA ALA A 15 -30.87 -49.85 45.78
C ALA A 15 -29.37 -49.51 45.76
N ALA A 16 -28.50 -50.36 46.32
CA ALA A 16 -27.05 -50.15 46.28
C ALA A 16 -26.49 -50.13 44.84
N ALA A 17 -26.95 -51.05 43.99
CA ALA A 17 -26.60 -51.05 42.58
C ALA A 17 -27.14 -49.81 41.85
N GLY A 18 -28.37 -49.38 42.14
CA GLY A 18 -28.97 -48.16 41.58
C GLY A 18 -28.25 -46.88 42.00
N PHE A 19 -27.85 -46.76 43.27
CA PHE A 19 -27.05 -45.63 43.77
C PHE A 19 -25.64 -45.62 43.15
N GLY A 20 -25.01 -46.78 43.00
CA GLY A 20 -23.71 -46.90 42.32
C GLY A 20 -23.78 -46.50 40.85
N LEU A 21 -24.82 -46.94 40.13
CA LEU A 21 -25.05 -46.59 38.72
C LEU A 21 -25.34 -45.09 38.56
N PHE A 22 -26.17 -44.53 39.43
CA PHE A 22 -26.47 -43.10 39.45
C PHE A 22 -25.21 -42.27 39.72
N GLY A 23 -24.40 -42.68 40.71
CA GLY A 23 -23.13 -42.02 41.03
C GLY A 23 -22.16 -42.03 39.85
N TYR A 24 -21.98 -43.19 39.22
CA TYR A 24 -21.14 -43.32 38.03
C TYR A 24 -21.64 -42.45 36.86
N ASN A 25 -22.93 -42.48 36.54
CA ASN A 25 -23.49 -41.70 35.44
C ASN A 25 -23.42 -40.19 35.71
N ARG A 26 -23.59 -39.77 36.97
CA ARG A 26 -23.42 -38.37 37.39
C ARG A 26 -21.97 -37.91 37.23
N GLU A 27 -21.00 -38.67 37.70
CA GLU A 27 -19.58 -38.33 37.55
C GLU A 27 -19.17 -38.29 36.08
N ASN A 28 -19.60 -39.27 35.29
CA ASN A 28 -19.33 -39.31 33.86
C ASN A 28 -20.02 -38.17 33.10
N PHE A 29 -21.24 -37.78 33.49
CA PHE A 29 -21.91 -36.61 32.94
C PHE A 29 -21.17 -35.32 33.28
N LEU A 30 -20.70 -35.17 34.52
CA LEU A 30 -19.94 -33.98 34.93
C LEU A 30 -18.62 -33.88 34.15
N TYR A 31 -17.88 -34.98 34.01
CA TYR A 31 -16.68 -35.04 33.18
C TYR A 31 -16.96 -34.69 31.71
N ASP A 32 -18.03 -35.25 31.13
CA ASP A 32 -18.45 -34.92 29.77
C ASP A 32 -18.92 -33.46 29.63
N SER A 33 -19.57 -32.90 30.66
CA SER A 33 -19.97 -31.49 30.67
C SER A 33 -18.77 -30.53 30.67
N GLU A 34 -17.68 -30.89 31.34
CA GLU A 34 -16.41 -30.16 31.29
C GLU A 34 -15.83 -30.22 29.87
N LEU A 35 -15.77 -31.40 29.26
CA LEU A 35 -15.30 -31.57 27.88
C LEU A 35 -16.17 -30.84 26.86
N ARG A 36 -17.49 -30.76 27.06
CA ARG A 36 -18.41 -29.98 26.21
C ARG A 36 -18.14 -28.49 26.32
N PHE A 37 -17.90 -28.01 27.55
CA PHE A 37 -17.51 -26.62 27.76
C PHE A 37 -16.16 -26.31 27.13
N GLU A 38 -15.19 -27.22 27.24
CA GLU A 38 -13.89 -27.09 26.55
C GLU A 38 -14.04 -27.05 25.03
N ARG A 39 -14.84 -27.95 24.43
CA ARG A 39 -15.14 -27.95 22.99
C ARG A 39 -15.83 -26.65 22.55
N PHE A 40 -16.80 -26.17 23.32
CA PHE A 40 -17.46 -24.88 23.08
C PHE A 40 -16.45 -23.73 23.08
N ASN A 41 -15.51 -23.70 24.03
CA ASN A 41 -14.45 -22.69 24.08
C ASN A 41 -13.48 -22.82 22.92
N ALA A 42 -13.05 -24.04 22.57
CA ALA A 42 -12.17 -24.29 21.44
C ALA A 42 -12.78 -23.81 20.12
N GLY A 43 -14.08 -24.10 19.88
CA GLY A 43 -14.80 -23.59 18.71
C GLY A 43 -14.82 -22.06 18.65
N ARG A 44 -14.91 -21.38 19.80
CA ARG A 44 -14.81 -19.92 19.89
C ARG A 44 -13.40 -19.41 19.60
N GLU A 45 -12.37 -20.06 20.13
CA GLU A 45 -10.98 -19.71 19.84
C GLU A 45 -10.68 -19.83 18.35
N PHE A 46 -11.14 -20.89 17.68
CA PHE A 46 -10.99 -21.03 16.23
C PHE A 46 -11.75 -19.94 15.46
N ALA A 47 -12.99 -19.62 15.85
CA ALA A 47 -13.76 -18.54 15.23
C ALA A 47 -13.10 -17.15 15.42
N ILE A 48 -12.48 -16.90 16.59
CA ILE A 48 -11.71 -15.69 16.84
C ILE A 48 -10.46 -15.65 15.95
N GLY A 49 -9.66 -16.73 15.92
CA GLY A 49 -8.46 -16.81 15.10
C GLY A 49 -8.75 -16.64 13.60
N GLN A 50 -9.84 -17.21 13.11
CA GLN A 50 -10.30 -17.01 11.74
C GLN A 50 -10.71 -15.55 11.48
N GLN A 51 -11.45 -14.93 12.40
CA GLN A 51 -11.82 -13.53 12.24
C GLN A 51 -10.60 -12.61 12.29
N GLU A 52 -9.57 -12.94 13.07
CA GLU A 52 -8.29 -12.24 13.06
C GLU A 52 -7.60 -12.34 11.70
N GLN A 53 -7.64 -13.50 11.05
CA GLN A 53 -7.14 -13.68 9.67
C GLN A 53 -7.89 -12.77 8.68
N PHE A 54 -9.22 -12.79 8.68
CA PHE A 54 -10.01 -11.92 7.79
C PHE A 54 -9.73 -10.43 8.02
N ARG A 55 -9.50 -10.03 9.27
CA ARG A 55 -9.12 -8.67 9.61
C ARG A 55 -7.71 -8.34 9.11
N ALA A 56 -6.78 -9.29 9.18
CA ALA A 56 -5.43 -9.14 8.65
C ALA A 56 -5.44 -8.99 7.12
N ASP A 57 -6.23 -9.80 6.41
CA ASP A 57 -6.37 -9.73 4.95
C ASP A 57 -6.88 -8.37 4.50
N ILE A 58 -7.93 -7.84 5.13
CA ILE A 58 -8.47 -6.51 4.80
C ILE A 58 -7.48 -5.41 5.09
N LYS A 59 -6.75 -5.48 6.21
CA LYS A 59 -5.70 -4.52 6.53
C LYS A 59 -4.59 -4.57 5.48
N ALA A 60 -4.13 -5.75 5.09
CA ALA A 60 -3.08 -5.91 4.11
C ALA A 60 -3.49 -5.38 2.72
N LEU A 61 -4.67 -5.77 2.24
CA LEU A 61 -5.20 -5.33 0.94
C LEU A 61 -5.40 -3.81 0.89
N SER A 62 -6.02 -3.22 1.92
CA SER A 62 -6.23 -1.76 1.97
C SER A 62 -4.94 -0.97 2.17
N ALA A 63 -4.01 -1.47 3.01
CA ALA A 63 -2.71 -0.85 3.22
C ALA A 63 -1.88 -0.83 1.94
N LEU A 64 -1.96 -1.86 1.09
CA LEU A 64 -1.29 -1.88 -0.20
C LEU A 64 -1.77 -0.75 -1.11
N THR A 65 -3.09 -0.58 -1.27
CA THR A 65 -3.65 0.54 -2.05
C THR A 65 -3.24 1.88 -1.45
N ALA A 66 -3.31 2.03 -0.13
CA ALA A 66 -2.98 3.29 0.55
C ALA A 66 -1.50 3.65 0.37
N LYS A 67 -0.58 2.71 0.60
CA LYS A 67 0.86 2.92 0.44
C LYS A 67 1.22 3.23 -1.00
N LYS A 68 0.69 2.47 -1.96
CA LYS A 68 0.94 2.68 -3.39
C LYS A 68 0.48 4.07 -3.85
N ASN A 69 -0.74 4.46 -3.49
CA ASN A 69 -1.28 5.77 -3.85
C ASN A 69 -0.58 6.93 -3.10
N GLY A 70 -0.10 6.69 -1.88
CA GLY A 70 0.79 7.63 -1.19
C GLY A 70 2.07 7.91 -1.99
N ILE A 71 2.72 6.87 -2.52
CA ILE A 71 3.91 7.01 -3.37
C ILE A 71 3.56 7.78 -4.65
N TYR A 72 2.43 7.47 -5.29
CA TYR A 72 1.96 8.19 -6.48
C TYR A 72 1.79 9.69 -6.21
N ALA A 73 1.16 10.07 -5.11
CA ALA A 73 0.99 11.47 -4.74
C ALA A 73 2.33 12.17 -4.48
N VAL A 74 3.28 11.51 -3.80
CA VAL A 74 4.62 12.07 -3.54
C VAL A 74 5.39 12.29 -4.85
N VAL A 75 5.45 11.28 -5.72
CA VAL A 75 6.14 11.37 -7.02
C VAL A 75 5.54 12.48 -7.89
N ALA A 76 4.20 12.55 -7.97
CA ALA A 76 3.53 13.62 -8.72
C ALA A 76 3.80 15.01 -8.12
N THR A 77 3.93 15.12 -6.79
CA THR A 77 4.26 16.39 -6.12
C THR A 77 5.69 16.83 -6.43
N LEU A 78 6.64 15.91 -6.47
CA LEU A 78 8.02 16.20 -6.85
C LEU A 78 8.10 16.69 -8.29
N ASP A 79 7.43 16.01 -9.22
CA ASP A 79 7.42 16.44 -10.63
C ASP A 79 6.69 17.78 -10.82
N MET A 80 5.61 18.02 -10.08
CA MET A 80 4.93 19.32 -10.06
C MET A 80 5.87 20.44 -9.58
N ALA A 81 6.70 20.18 -8.56
CA ALA A 81 7.72 21.14 -8.11
C ALA A 81 8.78 21.40 -9.20
N LEU A 82 9.19 20.38 -9.95
CA LEU A 82 10.09 20.53 -11.10
C LEU A 82 9.44 21.36 -12.21
N CYS A 83 8.16 21.15 -12.51
CA CYS A 83 7.42 21.96 -13.48
C CYS A 83 7.36 23.44 -13.07
N VAL A 84 7.15 23.73 -11.77
CA VAL A 84 7.19 25.09 -11.22
C VAL A 84 8.60 25.69 -11.30
N ALA A 85 9.64 24.91 -11.01
CA ALA A 85 11.01 25.36 -11.14
C ALA A 85 11.35 25.72 -12.59
N LEU A 86 10.89 24.92 -13.57
CA LEU A 86 11.03 25.24 -14.99
C LEU A 86 10.30 26.53 -15.38
N TYR A 87 9.10 26.79 -14.84
CA TYR A 87 8.40 28.06 -15.09
C TYR A 87 9.09 29.28 -14.49
N CYS A 88 9.58 29.16 -13.26
CA CYS A 88 10.09 30.30 -12.50
C CYS A 88 11.57 30.58 -12.77
N ALA A 89 12.42 29.55 -12.68
CA ALA A 89 13.86 29.66 -12.81
C ALA A 89 14.35 29.36 -14.24
N GLY A 90 13.64 28.50 -14.98
CA GLY A 90 13.96 28.12 -16.36
C GLY A 90 13.63 29.19 -17.40
N ARG A 91 13.83 30.48 -17.11
CA ARG A 91 13.54 31.54 -18.07
C ARG A 91 14.59 31.53 -19.18
N LEU A 92 14.23 30.96 -20.33
CA LEU A 92 15.03 31.01 -21.55
C LEU A 92 15.29 32.45 -22.00
N GLY A 93 16.53 32.76 -22.35
CA GLY A 93 16.93 34.08 -22.85
C GLY A 93 17.34 35.05 -21.74
N LEU A 94 17.70 34.56 -20.55
CA LEU A 94 18.27 35.42 -19.50
C LEU A 94 19.67 35.92 -19.88
N HIS A 95 20.45 35.06 -20.55
CA HIS A 95 21.84 35.33 -20.95
C HIS A 95 22.03 35.43 -22.48
N GLY A 96 20.98 35.14 -23.25
CA GLY A 96 20.99 35.12 -24.71
C GLY A 96 19.85 35.92 -25.34
N PRO A 97 19.75 35.98 -26.67
CA PRO A 97 18.55 36.50 -27.34
C PRO A 97 17.33 35.67 -26.92
N ALA A 98 16.13 36.25 -26.98
CA ALA A 98 14.93 35.49 -26.67
C ALA A 98 14.78 34.29 -27.65
N PRO A 99 14.33 33.12 -27.15
CA PRO A 99 14.00 31.99 -28.01
C PRO A 99 12.90 32.32 -29.01
N PRO A 100 12.88 31.64 -30.18
CA PRO A 100 11.74 31.71 -31.08
C PRO A 100 10.43 31.36 -30.34
N GLY A 101 9.36 32.12 -30.56
CA GLY A 101 8.10 31.85 -29.83
C GLY A 101 7.49 30.50 -30.13
N TRP A 102 7.73 29.95 -31.32
CA TRP A 102 7.22 28.63 -31.69
C TRP A 102 7.81 27.52 -30.80
N ILE A 103 9.11 27.60 -30.43
CA ILE A 103 9.73 26.62 -29.52
C ILE A 103 9.23 26.83 -28.09
N MET A 104 9.00 28.09 -27.70
CA MET A 104 8.40 28.44 -26.40
C MET A 104 6.99 27.87 -26.26
N CYS A 105 6.18 27.91 -27.30
CA CYS A 105 4.85 27.30 -27.28
C CYS A 105 4.91 25.78 -27.12
N LEU A 106 5.82 25.10 -27.82
CA LEU A 106 6.01 23.66 -27.65
C LEU A 106 6.42 23.32 -26.21
N TRP A 107 7.37 24.08 -25.65
CA TRP A 107 7.82 23.90 -24.28
C TRP A 107 6.72 24.19 -23.24
N LEU A 108 6.14 25.39 -23.24
CA LEU A 108 5.20 25.86 -22.22
C LEU A 108 3.91 25.04 -22.21
N THR A 109 3.43 24.59 -23.38
CA THR A 109 2.22 23.77 -23.48
C THR A 109 2.44 22.39 -22.88
N ASN A 110 3.59 21.76 -23.15
CA ASN A 110 3.94 20.48 -22.55
C ASN A 110 4.20 20.61 -21.04
N ASN A 111 4.84 21.68 -20.59
CA ASN A 111 5.03 21.93 -19.15
C ASN A 111 3.68 22.15 -18.43
N ALA A 112 2.75 22.88 -19.06
CA ALA A 112 1.41 23.13 -18.52
C ALA A 112 0.60 21.85 -18.44
N ALA A 113 0.67 21.02 -19.48
CA ALA A 113 0.04 19.71 -19.52
C ALA A 113 0.58 18.80 -18.40
N SER A 114 1.91 18.74 -18.23
CA SER A 114 2.52 17.96 -17.14
C SER A 114 1.99 18.41 -15.78
N PHE A 115 2.05 19.72 -15.51
CA PHE A 115 1.55 20.30 -14.27
C PHE A 115 0.07 19.94 -14.02
N GLY A 116 -0.77 20.05 -15.05
CA GLY A 116 -2.19 19.69 -14.98
C GLY A 116 -2.40 18.21 -14.67
N PHE A 117 -1.68 17.31 -15.34
CA PHE A 117 -1.77 15.87 -15.09
C PHE A 117 -1.26 15.49 -13.70
N MET A 118 -0.17 16.09 -13.21
CA MET A 118 0.34 15.83 -11.85
C MET A 118 -0.62 16.30 -10.77
N ALA A 119 -1.26 17.46 -10.95
CA ALA A 119 -2.29 17.94 -10.02
C ALA A 119 -3.49 16.96 -9.93
N VAL A 120 -3.93 16.43 -11.07
CA VAL A 120 -4.99 15.41 -11.12
C VAL A 120 -4.53 14.09 -10.52
N ALA A 121 -3.30 13.66 -10.80
CA ALA A 121 -2.72 12.46 -10.20
C ALA A 121 -2.73 12.53 -8.66
N ILE A 122 -2.27 13.64 -8.07
CA ILE A 122 -2.29 13.87 -6.62
C ILE A 122 -3.72 13.75 -6.07
N MET A 123 -4.68 14.40 -6.73
CA MET A 123 -6.08 14.39 -6.32
C MET A 123 -6.68 12.98 -6.36
N LEU A 124 -6.50 12.26 -7.47
CA LEU A 124 -7.02 10.91 -7.65
C LEU A 124 -6.35 9.92 -6.68
N ALA A 125 -5.03 9.98 -6.53
CA ALA A 125 -4.28 9.11 -5.62
C ALA A 125 -4.71 9.33 -4.16
N THR A 126 -4.83 10.59 -3.73
CA THR A 126 -5.30 10.92 -2.38
C THR A 126 -6.72 10.42 -2.15
N HIS A 127 -7.61 10.55 -3.14
CA HIS A 127 -8.97 10.03 -3.04
C HIS A 127 -8.97 8.50 -2.89
N ALA A 128 -8.20 7.80 -3.71
CA ALA A 128 -8.10 6.34 -3.67
C ALA A 128 -7.56 5.84 -2.32
N MET A 129 -6.51 6.49 -1.81
CA MET A 129 -5.90 6.20 -0.51
C MET A 129 -6.89 6.38 0.65
N LEU A 130 -7.57 7.53 0.73
CA LEU A 130 -8.50 7.82 1.82
C LEU A 130 -9.73 6.90 1.76
N ARG A 131 -10.24 6.61 0.56
CA ARG A 131 -11.37 5.70 0.38
C ARG A 131 -11.05 4.27 0.76
N SER A 132 -9.88 3.75 0.39
CA SER A 132 -9.48 2.39 0.77
C SER A 132 -9.34 2.25 2.29
N GLN A 133 -8.79 3.25 2.98
CA GLN A 133 -8.68 3.28 4.44
C GLN A 133 -10.05 3.38 5.13
N ALA A 134 -10.92 4.25 4.63
CA ALA A 134 -12.27 4.41 5.17
C ALA A 134 -13.09 3.13 5.00
N ALA A 135 -13.02 2.48 3.83
CA ALA A 135 -13.67 1.21 3.58
C ALA A 135 -13.12 0.09 4.46
N ALA A 136 -11.80 0.02 4.66
CA ALA A 136 -11.20 -0.94 5.58
C ALA A 136 -11.70 -0.74 7.02
N THR A 137 -11.74 0.52 7.50
CA THR A 137 -12.28 0.82 8.83
C THR A 137 -13.77 0.45 8.93
N HIS A 138 -14.56 0.73 7.89
CA HIS A 138 -15.97 0.34 7.86
C HIS A 138 -16.17 -1.18 7.91
N LEU A 139 -15.45 -1.94 7.08
CA LEU A 139 -15.50 -3.40 7.07
C LEU A 139 -15.08 -3.97 8.43
N LEU A 140 -13.96 -3.50 8.99
CA LEU A 140 -13.42 -3.97 10.28
C LEU A 140 -14.31 -3.60 11.48
N THR A 141 -15.11 -2.53 11.39
CA THR A 141 -15.95 -2.08 12.51
C THR A 141 -17.40 -2.53 12.40
N ARG A 142 -17.91 -2.82 11.20
CA ARG A 142 -19.33 -3.14 10.98
C ARG A 142 -19.59 -4.55 10.48
N LYS A 143 -18.69 -5.10 9.66
CA LYS A 143 -18.92 -6.39 9.00
C LYS A 143 -18.10 -7.51 9.62
N ILE A 144 -16.82 -7.26 9.88
CA ILE A 144 -15.86 -8.28 10.33
C ILE A 144 -15.48 -7.99 11.78
N ARG A 145 -16.46 -8.17 12.65
CA ARG A 145 -16.34 -8.00 14.11
C ARG A 145 -15.89 -9.30 14.76
N VAL A 146 -15.09 -9.21 15.82
CA VAL A 146 -14.78 -10.37 16.65
C VAL A 146 -16.10 -10.99 17.13
N PRO A 147 -16.29 -12.31 17.01
CA PRO A 147 -17.53 -12.96 17.42
C PRO A 147 -17.68 -12.84 18.95
N VAL A 148 -18.54 -11.92 19.39
CA VAL A 148 -18.91 -11.80 20.80
C VAL A 148 -20.02 -12.81 21.08
N PRO A 149 -19.88 -13.70 22.08
CA PRO A 149 -20.91 -14.67 22.40
C PRO A 149 -22.20 -13.95 22.82
N THR A 150 -23.31 -14.35 22.23
CA THR A 150 -24.62 -13.82 22.60
C THR A 150 -25.02 -14.28 24.00
N LEU A 151 -25.92 -13.55 24.67
CA LEU A 151 -26.46 -13.98 25.97
C LEU A 151 -27.10 -15.37 25.89
N LYS A 152 -27.73 -15.72 24.76
CA LYS A 152 -28.28 -17.06 24.51
C LYS A 152 -27.19 -18.13 24.52
N GLN A 153 -26.07 -17.89 23.83
CA GLN A 153 -24.92 -18.80 23.81
C GLN A 153 -24.25 -18.93 25.18
N LEU A 154 -24.12 -17.83 25.92
CA LEU A 154 -23.62 -17.85 27.30
C LEU A 154 -24.56 -18.60 28.25
N ASN A 155 -25.88 -18.40 28.10
CA ASN A 155 -26.88 -19.13 28.88
C ASN A 155 -26.90 -20.61 28.51
N GLN A 156 -26.65 -20.96 27.25
CA GLN A 156 -26.50 -22.34 26.83
C GLN A 156 -25.25 -22.99 27.44
N ALA A 157 -24.10 -22.29 27.43
CA ALA A 157 -22.90 -22.77 28.10
C ALA A 157 -23.09 -22.95 29.62
N ARG A 158 -23.90 -22.09 30.27
CA ARG A 158 -24.29 -22.26 31.67
C ARG A 158 -25.17 -23.48 31.90
N LYS A 159 -25.95 -23.91 30.89
CA LYS A 159 -26.89 -25.03 31.01
C LYS A 159 -26.22 -26.40 30.97
N PHE A 160 -24.98 -26.52 30.48
CA PHE A 160 -24.29 -27.81 30.35
C PHE A 160 -24.27 -28.65 31.63
N ALA A 161 -24.11 -28.03 32.81
CA ALA A 161 -24.16 -28.74 34.09
C ALA A 161 -25.60 -29.00 34.57
N SER A 162 -26.53 -28.06 34.32
CA SER A 162 -27.93 -28.19 34.75
C SER A 162 -28.74 -29.18 33.91
N GLU A 163 -28.28 -29.49 32.70
CA GLU A 163 -28.91 -30.46 31.80
C GLU A 163 -29.01 -31.86 32.41
N PHE A 164 -28.12 -32.22 33.35
CA PHE A 164 -28.20 -33.51 34.05
C PHE A 164 -29.56 -33.71 34.73
N GLU A 165 -30.08 -32.66 35.36
CA GLU A 165 -31.35 -32.69 36.09
C GLU A 165 -32.55 -32.77 35.15
N GLN A 166 -32.36 -32.42 33.88
CA GLN A 166 -33.38 -32.43 32.83
C GLN A 166 -33.33 -33.70 31.98
N GLN A 167 -32.35 -34.59 32.19
CA GLN A 167 -32.25 -35.84 31.44
C GLN A 167 -33.38 -36.81 31.76
N SER A 168 -33.73 -37.63 30.77
CA SER A 168 -34.71 -38.68 30.96
C SER A 168 -34.19 -39.70 31.98
N TRP A 169 -35.07 -40.25 32.82
CA TRP A 169 -34.69 -41.27 33.81
C TRP A 169 -33.99 -42.48 33.18
N GLY A 170 -34.30 -42.80 31.91
CA GLY A 170 -33.62 -43.86 31.16
C GLY A 170 -32.15 -43.55 30.84
N ASP A 171 -31.80 -42.28 30.65
CA ASP A 171 -30.41 -41.83 30.44
C ASP A 171 -29.64 -41.73 31.76
N ILE A 172 -30.32 -41.31 32.84
CA ILE A 172 -29.73 -41.21 34.19
C ILE A 172 -29.33 -42.58 34.75
N PHE A 173 -30.11 -43.64 34.47
CA PHE A 173 -29.83 -45.01 34.94
C PHE A 173 -29.20 -45.92 33.87
N ARG A 174 -28.50 -45.31 32.93
CA ARG A 174 -27.84 -46.01 31.83
C ARG A 174 -26.73 -46.96 32.31
N VAL A 175 -26.74 -48.22 31.85
CA VAL A 175 -25.65 -49.17 32.14
C VAL A 175 -24.56 -49.07 31.07
N PRO A 176 -23.29 -48.77 31.44
CA PRO A 176 -22.18 -48.66 30.49
C PRO A 176 -22.02 -49.94 29.66
N TYR A 177 -21.70 -49.79 28.36
CA TYR A 177 -21.45 -50.88 27.39
C TYR A 177 -22.63 -51.79 27.01
N LEU A 178 -23.66 -51.89 27.87
CA LEU A 178 -24.90 -52.64 27.60
C LEU A 178 -25.94 -51.78 26.87
N SER A 179 -25.95 -50.49 27.18
CA SER A 179 -26.72 -49.48 26.46
C SER A 179 -25.84 -48.90 25.34
N ASN A 180 -26.29 -49.00 24.10
CA ASN A 180 -25.49 -48.68 22.91
C ASN A 180 -24.99 -47.21 22.96
N ASN A 181 -23.67 -46.98 22.92
CA ASN A 181 -22.99 -45.68 23.13
C ASN A 181 -23.25 -44.58 22.10
N GLY A 182 -24.26 -44.75 21.24
CA GLY A 182 -25.05 -43.62 20.74
C GLY A 182 -24.29 -42.50 20.03
N ALA A 183 -23.08 -42.74 19.51
CA ALA A 183 -22.64 -41.96 18.37
C ALA A 183 -23.74 -42.17 17.31
N PRO A 184 -24.41 -41.10 16.85
CA PRO A 184 -25.37 -41.25 15.77
C PRO A 184 -24.63 -41.97 14.66
N LYS A 185 -25.09 -43.17 14.28
CA LYS A 185 -24.61 -43.77 13.03
C LYS A 185 -24.98 -42.74 11.98
N THR A 186 -23.98 -42.07 11.42
CA THR A 186 -24.14 -41.32 10.17
C THR A 186 -24.71 -42.34 9.20
N ASP A 187 -26.02 -42.26 8.96
CA ASP A 187 -26.69 -43.18 8.06
C ASP A 187 -26.19 -42.81 6.66
N ASP A 188 -25.09 -43.44 6.22
CA ASP A 188 -24.49 -43.38 4.87
C ASP A 188 -25.44 -43.93 3.77
N LYS A 189 -26.75 -43.93 4.00
CA LYS A 189 -27.77 -44.52 3.13
C LYS A 189 -28.76 -43.49 2.57
N LEU A 190 -28.29 -42.28 2.32
CA LEU A 190 -29.00 -41.30 1.48
C LEU A 190 -28.86 -41.56 -0.04
N GLY A 191 -28.23 -42.67 -0.44
CA GLY A 191 -28.15 -43.12 -1.83
C GLY A 191 -29.13 -44.24 -2.17
N LYS A 192 -30.40 -43.89 -2.45
CA LYS A 192 -31.29 -44.47 -3.49
C LYS A 192 -32.75 -44.23 -3.15
N SER A 193 -33.36 -43.34 -3.94
CA SER A 193 -34.79 -43.19 -4.08
C SER A 193 -35.45 -44.54 -4.39
N ARG A 194 -36.36 -44.97 -3.51
CA ARG A 194 -37.38 -45.95 -3.87
C ARG A 194 -38.74 -45.37 -3.53
N ALA A 195 -39.53 -45.17 -4.57
CA ALA A 195 -40.83 -44.54 -4.53
C ALA A 195 -41.87 -45.36 -3.75
N ARG A 196 -42.71 -44.61 -3.02
CA ARG A 196 -44.12 -44.82 -2.69
C ARG A 196 -44.58 -46.04 -1.87
N SER A 197 -45.41 -45.69 -0.88
CA SER A 197 -46.49 -46.46 -0.25
C SER A 197 -46.11 -47.48 0.83
N ALA A 198 -45.63 -46.96 1.95
CA ALA A 198 -46.11 -47.30 3.30
C ALA A 198 -45.26 -46.49 4.28
N SER A 199 -45.89 -45.75 5.21
CA SER A 199 -45.19 -45.18 6.36
C SER A 199 -44.46 -46.33 7.05
N PRO A 200 -43.11 -46.37 7.05
CA PRO A 200 -42.40 -47.41 7.77
C PRO A 200 -42.78 -47.24 9.23
N ALA A 201 -43.29 -48.30 9.86
CA ALA A 201 -43.44 -48.34 11.31
C ALA A 201 -42.13 -47.81 11.93
N PRO A 202 -42.20 -46.91 12.93
CA PRO A 202 -41.01 -46.29 13.49
C PRO A 202 -40.18 -47.40 14.11
N ARG A 203 -39.22 -47.93 13.36
CA ARG A 203 -38.12 -48.68 13.93
C ARG A 203 -37.51 -47.69 14.91
N ALA A 204 -37.58 -48.03 16.20
CA ALA A 204 -36.87 -47.35 17.25
C ALA A 204 -35.38 -47.46 16.95
N SER A 205 -34.90 -46.66 15.98
CA SER A 205 -33.50 -46.38 15.82
C SER A 205 -33.11 -45.82 17.18
N ARG A 206 -32.23 -46.55 17.86
CA ARG A 206 -31.76 -46.21 19.20
C ARG A 206 -31.12 -44.84 19.08
N LYS A 207 -31.92 -43.84 19.39
CA LYS A 207 -31.66 -42.44 19.22
C LYS A 207 -30.43 -42.13 20.08
N ALA A 208 -29.42 -41.46 19.51
CA ALA A 208 -28.39 -40.80 20.31
C ALA A 208 -29.07 -40.01 21.44
N SER A 209 -28.43 -39.94 22.60
CA SER A 209 -28.95 -39.19 23.74
C SER A 209 -29.30 -37.77 23.30
N SER A 210 -30.35 -37.18 23.89
CA SER A 210 -30.84 -35.86 23.49
C SER A 210 -29.74 -34.81 23.47
N TRP A 211 -28.84 -34.85 24.46
CA TRP A 211 -27.71 -33.93 24.58
C TRP A 211 -26.69 -34.05 23.43
N ILE A 212 -26.45 -35.24 22.84
CA ILE A 212 -25.54 -35.40 21.69
C ILE A 212 -26.15 -34.76 20.44
N ARG A 213 -27.49 -34.85 20.28
CA ARG A 213 -28.18 -34.16 19.18
C ARG A 213 -28.14 -32.66 19.34
N GLU A 214 -28.47 -32.19 20.54
CA GLU A 214 -28.44 -30.77 20.86
C GLU A 214 -27.02 -30.21 20.69
N GLU A 215 -25.98 -30.96 21.04
CA GLU A 215 -24.58 -30.59 20.75
C GLU A 215 -24.33 -30.46 19.24
N PHE A 216 -24.69 -31.47 18.44
CA PHE A 216 -24.55 -31.41 16.98
C PHE A 216 -25.32 -30.23 16.36
N ASP A 217 -26.56 -30.00 16.80
CA ASP A 217 -27.40 -28.90 16.34
C ASP A 217 -26.83 -27.54 16.77
N THR A 218 -26.20 -27.47 17.96
CA THR A 218 -25.57 -26.26 18.49
C THR A 218 -24.24 -25.94 17.81
N ASP A 219 -23.44 -26.95 17.47
CA ASP A 219 -22.21 -26.77 16.70
C ASP A 219 -22.53 -26.22 15.29
N HIS A 220 -23.63 -26.66 14.68
CA HIS A 220 -24.12 -26.12 13.41
C HIS A 220 -24.72 -24.70 13.55
N ALA A 221 -25.46 -24.43 14.62
CA ALA A 221 -26.14 -23.15 14.84
C ALA A 221 -25.25 -22.05 15.46
N GLY A 222 -24.16 -22.44 16.13
CA GLY A 222 -23.40 -21.59 17.04
C GLY A 222 -22.10 -21.00 16.48
N ALA A 223 -21.57 -21.57 15.40
CA ALA A 223 -20.20 -21.31 14.95
C ALA A 223 -20.03 -20.05 14.09
N VAL A 224 -21.03 -19.60 13.32
CA VAL A 224 -20.81 -18.48 12.38
C VAL A 224 -22.00 -17.53 12.31
N THR A 225 -21.82 -16.31 12.84
CA THR A 225 -22.72 -15.16 12.64
C THR A 225 -22.67 -14.57 11.22
N ALA A 226 -22.12 -15.30 10.26
CA ALA A 226 -22.10 -14.89 8.86
C ALA A 226 -23.53 -14.84 8.33
N THR A 227 -23.76 -13.93 7.39
CA THR A 227 -25.08 -13.76 6.77
C THR A 227 -25.57 -15.08 6.16
N ASN A 228 -26.88 -15.26 5.96
CA ASN A 228 -27.45 -16.49 5.41
C ASN A 228 -26.99 -16.72 3.95
N VAL A 229 -25.82 -17.33 3.77
CA VAL A 229 -25.21 -17.65 2.47
C VAL A 229 -25.46 -19.11 2.04
N ASN A 230 -26.56 -19.73 2.48
CA ASN A 230 -26.73 -21.19 2.39
C ASN A 230 -26.84 -21.76 0.96
N ASN A 231 -26.82 -20.91 -0.09
CA ASN A 231 -27.05 -21.33 -1.48
C ASN A 231 -25.99 -20.84 -2.49
N LEU A 232 -24.79 -20.41 -2.07
CA LEU A 232 -23.77 -20.08 -3.07
C LEU A 232 -23.15 -21.34 -3.70
N PRO A 233 -22.61 -21.27 -4.91
CA PRO A 233 -21.76 -22.34 -5.43
C PRO A 233 -20.53 -22.57 -4.55
N ALA A 234 -20.09 -23.84 -4.40
CA ALA A 234 -18.96 -24.23 -3.56
C ALA A 234 -17.64 -23.53 -3.93
N ASP A 235 -17.49 -23.11 -5.20
CA ASP A 235 -16.32 -22.42 -5.71
C ASP A 235 -16.30 -20.92 -5.45
N VAL A 236 -17.32 -20.33 -4.81
CA VAL A 236 -17.35 -18.88 -4.56
C VAL A 236 -16.37 -18.48 -3.45
N ALA A 237 -15.67 -17.36 -3.66
CA ALA A 237 -14.75 -16.82 -2.67
C ALA A 237 -15.42 -16.47 -1.32
N PRO A 238 -14.65 -16.52 -0.21
CA PRO A 238 -15.12 -16.16 1.13
C PRO A 238 -15.84 -14.80 1.19
N GLU A 239 -16.81 -14.69 2.10
CA GLU A 239 -17.68 -13.50 2.23
C GLU A 239 -16.87 -12.20 2.40
N HIS A 240 -15.80 -12.21 3.20
CA HIS A 240 -15.00 -11.01 3.46
C HIS A 240 -14.30 -10.47 2.19
N PHE A 241 -13.86 -11.34 1.30
CA PHE A 241 -13.28 -10.95 0.00
C PHE A 241 -14.33 -10.35 -0.92
N ARG A 242 -15.55 -10.88 -0.93
CA ARG A 242 -16.66 -10.34 -1.73
C ARG A 242 -17.10 -8.97 -1.23
N LEU A 243 -17.19 -8.81 0.10
CA LEU A 243 -17.47 -7.51 0.72
C LEU A 243 -16.36 -6.50 0.40
N TYR A 244 -15.10 -6.92 0.48
CA TYR A 244 -13.98 -6.06 0.09
C TYR A 244 -14.04 -5.68 -1.39
N GLY A 245 -14.30 -6.64 -2.28
CA GLY A 245 -14.41 -6.42 -3.72
C GLY A 245 -15.54 -5.46 -4.09
N GLN A 246 -16.66 -5.50 -3.36
CA GLN A 246 -17.74 -4.50 -3.50
C GLN A 246 -17.28 -3.10 -3.10
N CYS A 247 -16.60 -2.96 -1.96
CA CYS A 247 -16.04 -1.69 -1.53
C CYS A 247 -14.99 -1.16 -2.52
N GLN A 248 -14.13 -2.04 -3.05
CA GLN A 248 -13.02 -1.67 -3.93
C GLN A 248 -13.49 -0.97 -5.21
N LYS A 249 -14.71 -1.25 -5.68
CA LYS A 249 -15.33 -0.55 -6.81
C LYS A 249 -15.41 0.97 -6.61
N GLU A 250 -15.47 1.45 -5.37
CA GLU A 250 -15.55 2.88 -5.06
C GLU A 250 -14.24 3.63 -5.36
N TRP A 251 -13.08 2.97 -5.28
CA TRP A 251 -11.78 3.64 -5.44
C TRP A 251 -10.92 3.13 -6.58
N VAL A 252 -11.23 1.97 -7.17
CA VAL A 252 -10.34 1.35 -8.16
C VAL A 252 -10.11 2.23 -9.39
N GLN A 253 -11.14 2.91 -9.88
CA GLN A 253 -10.98 3.83 -11.01
C GLN A 253 -10.04 5.00 -10.66
N TYR A 254 -10.08 5.49 -9.42
CA TYR A 254 -9.18 6.56 -8.98
C TYR A 254 -7.73 6.07 -8.92
N ASP A 255 -7.50 4.85 -8.43
CA ASP A 255 -6.18 4.21 -8.37
C ASP A 255 -5.58 4.02 -9.80
N VAL A 256 -6.38 3.49 -10.72
CA VAL A 256 -6.01 3.31 -12.13
C VAL A 256 -5.65 4.64 -12.79
N TYR A 257 -6.56 5.62 -12.71
CA TYR A 257 -6.38 6.89 -13.41
C TYR A 257 -5.35 7.80 -12.74
N ALA A 258 -5.03 7.60 -11.45
CA ALA A 258 -3.87 8.24 -10.82
C ALA A 258 -2.57 7.78 -11.50
N ARG A 259 -2.40 6.48 -11.75
CA ARG A 259 -1.21 5.96 -12.46
C ARG A 259 -1.14 6.47 -13.90
N ILE A 260 -2.26 6.46 -14.61
CA ILE A 260 -2.33 6.98 -16.00
C ILE A 260 -1.98 8.47 -16.02
N ALA A 261 -2.50 9.26 -15.09
CA ALA A 261 -2.19 10.69 -15.00
C ALA A 261 -0.70 10.94 -14.71
N ILE A 262 -0.07 10.15 -13.83
CA ILE A 262 1.39 10.22 -13.60
C ILE A 262 2.16 9.94 -14.88
N PHE A 263 1.82 8.85 -15.58
CA PHE A 263 2.44 8.52 -16.85
C PHE A 263 2.31 9.68 -17.85
N MET A 264 1.09 10.16 -18.08
CA MET A 264 0.82 11.28 -18.98
C MET A 264 1.59 12.55 -18.60
N GLY A 265 1.67 12.86 -17.29
CA GLY A 265 2.45 13.97 -16.77
C GLY A 265 3.93 13.85 -17.12
N PHE A 266 4.58 12.73 -16.79
CA PHE A 266 5.99 12.52 -17.09
C PHE A 266 6.30 12.57 -18.58
N MET A 267 5.40 12.06 -19.42
CA MET A 267 5.55 12.10 -20.86
C MET A 267 5.58 13.54 -21.39
N CYS A 268 4.64 14.37 -20.92
CA CYS A 268 4.64 15.80 -21.22
C CYS A 268 5.85 16.53 -20.60
N TYR A 269 6.30 16.16 -19.40
CA TYR A 269 7.47 16.73 -18.75
C TYR A 269 8.76 16.45 -19.53
N ILE A 270 8.96 15.22 -19.99
CA ILE A 270 10.13 14.81 -20.78
C ILE A 270 10.18 15.56 -22.11
N GLN A 271 9.03 15.68 -22.81
CA GLN A 271 8.94 16.52 -24.01
C GLN A 271 9.22 18.00 -23.71
N SER A 272 8.70 18.51 -22.59
CA SER A 272 8.99 19.87 -22.11
C SER A 272 10.49 20.09 -21.90
N LEU A 273 11.19 19.15 -21.24
CA LEU A 273 12.63 19.20 -21.05
C LEU A 273 13.40 19.14 -22.38
N ALA A 274 12.96 18.33 -23.33
CA ALA A 274 13.57 18.25 -24.66
C ALA A 274 13.47 19.59 -25.40
N TYR A 275 12.28 20.23 -25.40
CA TYR A 275 12.08 21.54 -26.02
C TYR A 275 12.81 22.67 -25.28
N TYR A 276 12.83 22.63 -23.94
CA TYR A 276 13.60 23.55 -23.13
C TYR A 276 15.11 23.44 -23.43
N GLY A 277 15.64 22.21 -23.49
CA GLY A 277 17.04 21.94 -23.84
C GLY A 277 17.38 22.43 -25.25
N LEU A 278 16.49 22.21 -26.23
CA LEU A 278 16.63 22.76 -27.58
C LEU A 278 16.76 24.28 -27.57
N GLY A 279 15.93 24.97 -26.80
CA GLY A 279 16.03 26.43 -26.63
C GLY A 279 17.33 26.82 -25.95
N HIS A 280 17.55 26.36 -24.73
CA HIS A 280 18.66 26.76 -23.87
C HIS A 280 20.02 26.53 -24.52
N ILE A 281 20.26 25.32 -25.05
CA ILE A 281 21.57 24.93 -25.58
C ILE A 281 21.88 25.63 -26.91
N ASN A 282 20.88 25.82 -27.80
CA ASN A 282 21.10 26.54 -29.05
C ASN A 282 21.32 28.04 -28.82
N ILE A 283 20.58 28.63 -27.88
CA ILE A 283 20.52 30.09 -27.73
C ILE A 283 21.61 30.61 -26.80
N GLU A 284 21.72 30.01 -25.61
CA GLU A 284 22.60 30.51 -24.56
C GLU A 284 23.99 29.90 -24.70
N LEU A 285 24.07 28.58 -24.90
CA LEU A 285 25.36 27.88 -25.01
C LEU A 285 25.93 27.88 -26.43
N LYS A 286 25.10 28.13 -27.44
CA LYS A 286 25.47 28.10 -28.88
C LYS A 286 26.17 26.79 -29.28
N ALA A 287 25.81 25.70 -28.62
CA ALA A 287 26.44 24.40 -28.82
C ALA A 287 25.55 23.51 -29.69
N PHE A 288 25.58 23.75 -31.00
CA PHE A 288 24.68 23.13 -31.98
C PHE A 288 24.57 21.60 -31.87
N TRP A 289 25.70 20.89 -31.85
CA TRP A 289 25.70 19.42 -31.78
C TRP A 289 25.14 18.90 -30.47
N VAL A 290 25.45 19.58 -29.36
CA VAL A 290 24.92 19.24 -28.03
C VAL A 290 23.42 19.48 -27.99
N ALA A 291 22.95 20.56 -28.63
CA ALA A 291 21.54 20.90 -28.69
C ALA A 291 20.70 19.85 -29.42
N ILE A 292 21.28 19.09 -30.36
CA ILE A 292 20.61 17.97 -31.03
C ILE A 292 20.77 16.68 -30.22
N ALA A 293 21.97 16.41 -29.69
CA ALA A 293 22.25 15.18 -28.95
C ALA A 293 21.46 15.06 -27.65
N THR A 294 21.34 16.14 -26.86
CA THR A 294 20.66 16.12 -25.57
C THR A 294 19.17 15.76 -25.68
N PRO A 295 18.35 16.42 -26.53
CA PRO A 295 16.97 16.03 -26.76
C PRO A 295 16.83 14.60 -27.30
N LEU A 296 17.74 14.14 -28.17
CA LEU A 296 17.68 12.76 -28.66
C LEU A 296 17.83 11.73 -27.53
N VAL A 297 18.72 11.97 -26.56
CA VAL A 297 18.86 11.10 -25.37
C VAL A 297 17.59 11.15 -24.51
N ILE A 298 17.01 12.34 -24.34
CA ILE A 298 15.73 12.52 -23.62
C ILE A 298 14.59 11.76 -24.33
N GLU A 299 14.56 11.77 -25.68
CA GLU A 299 13.57 11.03 -26.45
C GLU A 299 13.79 9.51 -26.42
N VAL A 300 15.01 9.01 -26.20
CA VAL A 300 15.21 7.58 -25.91
C VAL A 300 14.50 7.20 -24.61
N LEU A 301 14.59 8.03 -23.56
CA LEU A 301 13.85 7.81 -22.32
C LEU A 301 12.33 7.85 -22.56
N HIS A 302 11.85 8.81 -23.36
CA HIS A 302 10.45 8.91 -23.76
C HIS A 302 9.96 7.62 -24.45
N VAL A 303 10.74 7.10 -25.40
CA VAL A 303 10.48 5.83 -26.10
C VAL A 303 10.47 4.63 -25.16
N LEU A 304 11.38 4.60 -24.18
CA LEU A 304 11.41 3.53 -23.18
C LEU A 304 10.14 3.55 -22.31
N LEU A 305 9.67 4.72 -21.90
CA LEU A 305 8.41 4.85 -21.17
C LEU A 305 7.20 4.39 -22.00
N LEU A 306 7.12 4.77 -23.28
CA LEU A 306 6.10 4.23 -24.19
C LEU A 306 6.16 2.70 -24.25
N ARG A 307 7.38 2.15 -24.29
CA ARG A 307 7.57 0.71 -24.41
C ARG A 307 7.19 -0.05 -23.14
N PHE A 308 7.46 0.50 -21.97
CA PHE A 308 7.10 -0.14 -20.71
C PHE A 308 5.60 -0.05 -20.43
N ASP A 309 4.97 1.09 -20.69
CA ASP A 309 3.59 1.34 -20.21
C ASP A 309 2.51 1.18 -21.30
N ILE A 310 2.84 1.28 -22.60
CA ILE A 310 1.85 1.24 -23.70
C ILE A 310 2.13 0.11 -24.70
N ILE A 311 3.38 -0.08 -25.13
CA ILE A 311 3.72 -0.94 -26.29
C ILE A 311 4.01 -2.37 -25.83
N THR A 312 2.96 -3.13 -25.60
CA THR A 312 3.04 -4.58 -25.32
C THR A 312 2.56 -5.39 -26.53
N ALA A 313 3.20 -6.54 -26.79
CA ALA A 313 2.92 -7.38 -27.97
C ALA A 313 1.51 -8.01 -28.00
N ARG A 314 0.72 -7.90 -26.92
CA ARG A 314 -0.70 -8.29 -26.89
C ARG A 314 -1.54 -7.20 -27.56
N GLN A 315 -1.39 -7.07 -28.87
CA GLN A 315 -2.14 -6.13 -29.69
C GLN A 315 -3.65 -6.40 -29.59
N ARG A 316 -4.34 -5.37 -29.11
CA ARG A 316 -5.78 -5.13 -29.23
C ARG A 316 -6.19 -5.29 -30.70
N GLN A 317 -7.29 -5.98 -31.00
CA GLN A 317 -7.77 -6.19 -32.37
C GLN A 317 -8.30 -4.91 -33.08
N ARG A 318 -8.27 -3.72 -32.47
CA ARG A 318 -8.80 -2.50 -33.12
C ARG A 318 -8.30 -1.16 -32.55
N GLU A 319 -7.01 -0.85 -32.73
CA GLU A 319 -6.51 0.52 -32.53
C GLU A 319 -6.98 1.44 -33.67
N ARG A 320 -7.52 2.63 -33.36
CA ARG A 320 -7.96 3.62 -34.37
C ARG A 320 -6.79 4.40 -34.94
N LEU A 321 -5.79 4.72 -34.11
CA LEU A 321 -4.58 5.45 -34.50
C LEU A 321 -3.32 4.59 -34.27
N PRO A 322 -3.11 3.53 -35.08
CA PRO A 322 -1.94 2.67 -34.92
C PRO A 322 -0.65 3.47 -35.15
N HIS A 323 0.38 3.15 -34.38
CA HIS A 323 1.73 3.75 -34.44
C HIS A 323 1.82 5.27 -34.17
N CYS A 324 0.70 5.96 -33.94
CA CYS A 324 0.69 7.40 -33.69
C CYS A 324 1.34 7.78 -32.34
N GLN A 325 1.62 6.81 -31.46
CA GLN A 325 2.40 7.05 -30.24
C GLN A 325 3.84 7.48 -30.53
N TRP A 326 4.38 7.14 -31.70
CA TRP A 326 5.74 7.54 -32.12
C TRP A 326 5.82 8.99 -32.62
N CYS A 327 4.67 9.64 -32.83
CA CYS A 327 4.62 11.04 -33.25
C CYS A 327 5.18 11.98 -32.18
N GLY A 328 5.07 11.63 -30.89
CA GLY A 328 5.62 12.43 -29.79
C GLY A 328 7.13 12.63 -29.91
N PRO A 329 7.93 11.55 -29.93
CA PRO A 329 9.37 11.65 -30.17
C PRO A 329 9.77 12.23 -31.53
N ALA A 330 9.04 11.87 -32.59
CA ALA A 330 9.29 12.42 -33.93
C ALA A 330 9.10 13.94 -34.00
N ALA A 331 8.19 14.51 -33.19
CA ALA A 331 7.96 15.95 -33.13
C ALA A 331 9.19 16.70 -32.60
N VAL A 332 9.92 16.15 -31.63
CA VAL A 332 11.14 16.74 -31.08
C VAL A 332 12.26 16.72 -32.11
N VAL A 333 12.39 15.66 -32.90
CA VAL A 333 13.34 15.60 -34.02
C VAL A 333 13.05 16.68 -35.06
N CYS A 334 11.77 16.87 -35.44
CA CYS A 334 11.37 17.93 -36.35
C CYS A 334 11.68 19.32 -35.78
N ALA A 335 11.42 19.55 -34.49
CA ALA A 335 11.76 20.80 -33.83
C ALA A 335 13.27 21.02 -33.75
N ALA A 336 14.08 19.99 -33.54
CA ALA A 336 15.54 20.08 -33.54
C ALA A 336 16.08 20.51 -34.90
N ILE A 337 15.54 19.94 -35.99
CA ILE A 337 15.90 20.34 -37.37
C ILE A 337 15.42 21.76 -37.65
N GLY A 338 14.20 22.12 -37.23
CA GLY A 338 13.67 23.47 -37.36
C GLY A 338 14.55 24.52 -36.65
N MET A 339 14.90 24.27 -35.39
CA MET A 339 15.82 25.13 -34.62
C MET A 339 17.19 25.25 -35.32
N ALA A 340 17.71 24.14 -35.83
CA ALA A 340 18.99 24.13 -36.53
C ALA A 340 19.00 25.03 -37.78
N LEU A 341 17.90 25.05 -38.53
CA LEU A 341 17.76 25.88 -39.72
C LEU A 341 17.47 27.35 -39.39
N ASP A 342 16.77 27.62 -38.28
CA ASP A 342 16.45 28.98 -37.82
C ASP A 342 17.72 29.73 -37.34
N PHE A 343 18.68 29.03 -36.71
CA PHE A 343 19.92 29.60 -36.14
C PHE A 343 21.10 29.75 -37.12
N ARG A 344 20.85 29.74 -38.42
CA ARG A 344 21.90 29.91 -39.44
C ARG A 344 22.48 31.33 -39.47
N VAL A 345 23.73 31.43 -39.93
CA VAL A 345 24.46 32.71 -40.05
C VAL A 345 24.05 33.50 -41.30
N LYS A 346 23.68 32.82 -42.39
CA LYS A 346 23.35 33.45 -43.68
C LYS A 346 21.85 33.40 -43.95
N PHE A 347 21.29 34.53 -44.36
CA PHE A 347 19.92 34.59 -44.85
C PHE A 347 19.80 33.88 -46.21
N ASP A 348 18.85 32.97 -46.32
CA ASP A 348 18.43 32.29 -47.56
C ASP A 348 16.92 32.00 -47.49
N MET A 349 16.15 32.51 -48.44
CA MET A 349 14.68 32.34 -48.42
C MET A 349 14.26 30.87 -48.43
N THR A 350 15.02 30.01 -49.12
CA THR A 350 14.72 28.58 -49.24
C THR A 350 14.75 27.90 -47.88
N ALA A 351 15.82 28.08 -47.10
CA ALA A 351 15.86 27.47 -45.78
C ALA A 351 14.86 28.06 -44.77
N ILE A 352 14.36 29.30 -44.93
CA ILE A 352 13.22 29.80 -44.12
C ILE A 352 11.96 28.99 -44.42
N VAL A 353 11.64 28.78 -45.71
CA VAL A 353 10.48 27.97 -46.11
C VAL A 353 10.62 26.55 -45.55
N VAL A 354 11.80 25.94 -45.68
CA VAL A 354 12.08 24.60 -45.12
C VAL A 354 11.96 24.60 -43.59
N THR A 355 12.42 25.64 -42.90
CA THR A 355 12.27 25.79 -41.44
C THR A 355 10.80 25.75 -41.04
N TRP A 356 9.94 26.52 -41.72
CA TRP A 356 8.49 26.53 -41.46
C TRP A 356 7.84 25.17 -41.70
N VAL A 357 8.27 24.41 -42.71
CA VAL A 357 7.79 23.03 -42.93
C VAL A 357 8.08 22.16 -41.69
N PHE A 358 9.29 22.23 -41.13
CA PHE A 358 9.65 21.47 -39.93
C PHE A 358 8.92 21.96 -38.67
N ILE A 359 8.68 23.26 -38.54
CA ILE A 359 7.88 23.82 -37.44
C ILE A 359 6.45 23.25 -37.51
N PHE A 360 5.77 23.36 -38.66
CA PHE A 360 4.42 22.80 -38.83
C PHE A 360 4.39 21.29 -38.61
N ALA A 361 5.40 20.56 -39.11
CA ALA A 361 5.52 19.13 -38.86
C ALA A 361 5.61 18.81 -37.36
N ALA A 362 6.38 19.57 -36.58
CA ALA A 362 6.48 19.38 -35.13
C ALA A 362 5.12 19.58 -34.43
N PHE A 363 4.37 20.64 -34.76
CA PHE A 363 3.04 20.87 -34.19
C PHE A 363 2.00 19.82 -34.61
N ILE A 364 2.00 19.42 -35.89
CA ILE A 364 1.09 18.38 -36.39
C ILE A 364 1.38 17.03 -35.72
N LEU A 365 2.65 16.67 -35.58
CA LEU A 365 3.05 15.45 -34.89
C LEU A 365 2.67 15.48 -33.40
N GLN A 366 2.79 16.63 -32.72
CA GLN A 366 2.28 16.79 -31.36
C GLN A 366 0.77 16.65 -31.26
N LEU A 367 0.01 17.20 -32.21
CA LEU A 367 -1.45 17.04 -32.25
C LEU A 367 -1.86 15.58 -32.45
N ILE A 368 -1.24 14.88 -33.41
CA ILE A 368 -1.51 13.45 -33.68
C ILE A 368 -1.16 12.62 -32.44
N TYR A 369 -0.04 12.92 -31.80
CA TYR A 369 0.36 12.27 -30.56
C TYR A 369 -0.65 12.51 -29.43
N ALA A 370 -1.10 13.75 -29.24
CA ALA A 370 -2.11 14.07 -28.23
C ALA A 370 -3.46 13.37 -28.50
N LEU A 371 -3.89 13.27 -29.76
CA LEU A 371 -5.09 12.52 -30.15
C LEU A 371 -4.93 11.02 -29.87
N ARG A 372 -3.73 10.47 -30.08
CA ARG A 372 -3.44 9.09 -29.73
C ARG A 372 -3.51 8.85 -28.23
N LEU A 373 -2.94 9.73 -27.41
CA LEU A 373 -3.05 9.59 -25.97
C LEU A 373 -4.49 9.73 -25.48
N LEU A 374 -5.31 10.57 -26.13
CA LEU A 374 -6.74 10.67 -25.83
C LEU A 374 -7.45 9.32 -26.08
N GLU A 375 -7.17 8.65 -27.19
CA GLU A 375 -7.71 7.33 -27.49
C GLU A 375 -7.32 6.29 -26.42
N ILE A 376 -6.07 6.33 -25.95
CA ILE A 376 -5.52 5.37 -24.98
C ILE A 376 -6.10 5.57 -23.57
N VAL A 377 -6.43 6.79 -23.18
CA VAL A 377 -6.99 7.12 -21.85
C VAL A 377 -8.45 6.67 -21.72
N LEU A 378 -9.18 6.55 -22.84
CA LEU A 378 -10.59 6.16 -22.82
C LEU A 378 -10.74 4.67 -22.43
N PRO A 379 -11.66 4.36 -21.51
CA PRO A 379 -11.93 2.97 -21.13
C PRO A 379 -12.53 2.20 -22.31
N ASP A 380 -12.35 0.89 -22.33
CA ASP A 380 -12.84 0.06 -23.40
C ASP A 380 -13.49 -1.25 -22.96
N ASN A 381 -14.51 -1.64 -23.72
CA ASN A 381 -15.32 -2.83 -23.44
C ASN A 381 -14.62 -4.14 -23.86
N VAL A 382 -13.35 -4.07 -24.32
CA VAL A 382 -12.63 -5.23 -24.86
C VAL A 382 -12.29 -6.24 -23.75
N ILE A 383 -12.27 -5.80 -22.48
CA ILE A 383 -11.95 -6.65 -21.33
C ILE A 383 -12.94 -7.82 -21.17
N GLY A 384 -14.20 -7.68 -21.58
CA GLY A 384 -15.19 -8.78 -21.53
C GLY A 384 -14.75 -10.03 -22.32
N GLN A 385 -13.88 -9.87 -23.32
CA GLN A 385 -13.35 -10.98 -24.12
C GLN A 385 -12.10 -11.63 -23.50
N TYR A 386 -11.38 -10.93 -22.64
CA TYR A 386 -10.22 -11.44 -21.93
C TYR A 386 -10.65 -11.96 -20.56
N LYS A 387 -11.31 -13.13 -20.51
CA LYS A 387 -11.34 -13.96 -19.29
C LYS A 387 -9.93 -14.49 -19.04
N ALA A 388 -9.04 -13.63 -18.56
CA ALA A 388 -7.76 -14.07 -18.02
C ALA A 388 -8.08 -15.15 -16.98
N LYS A 389 -7.56 -16.36 -17.19
CA LYS A 389 -7.68 -17.41 -16.18
C LYS A 389 -7.05 -16.85 -14.90
N GLU A 390 -7.78 -16.86 -13.80
CA GLU A 390 -7.28 -16.44 -12.50
C GLU A 390 -6.10 -17.37 -12.11
N GLN A 391 -4.88 -16.98 -12.44
CA GLN A 391 -3.65 -17.65 -12.01
C GLN A 391 -3.00 -16.84 -10.90
N ILE A 392 -2.44 -17.53 -9.91
CA ILE A 392 -1.73 -16.86 -8.81
C ILE A 392 -0.54 -16.10 -9.39
N GLY A 393 -0.47 -14.81 -9.09
CA GLY A 393 0.60 -13.94 -9.56
C GLY A 393 0.32 -13.21 -10.87
N ASP A 394 -0.71 -13.61 -11.62
CA ASP A 394 -1.16 -12.86 -12.80
C ASP A 394 -1.99 -11.65 -12.38
N SER A 395 -1.83 -10.54 -13.09
CA SER A 395 -2.73 -9.40 -12.94
C SER A 395 -4.10 -9.77 -13.48
N TRP A 396 -5.09 -9.77 -12.60
CA TRP A 396 -6.48 -10.01 -12.96
C TRP A 396 -7.37 -8.97 -12.27
N TRP A 397 -8.47 -8.64 -12.91
CA TRP A 397 -9.52 -7.81 -12.32
C TRP A 397 -10.90 -8.26 -12.82
N PRO A 398 -11.97 -7.92 -12.09
CA PRO A 398 -13.33 -8.21 -12.51
C PRO A 398 -13.69 -7.62 -13.88
N THR A 399 -14.46 -8.36 -14.67
CA THR A 399 -14.87 -7.97 -16.03
C THR A 399 -15.79 -6.74 -16.06
N ASP A 400 -16.43 -6.40 -14.94
CA ASP A 400 -17.28 -5.22 -14.81
C ASP A 400 -16.48 -3.92 -14.61
N TRP A 401 -15.15 -4.00 -14.53
CA TRP A 401 -14.30 -2.82 -14.37
C TRP A 401 -13.89 -2.25 -15.73
N ASN A 402 -14.44 -1.09 -16.04
CA ASN A 402 -14.10 -0.30 -17.22
C ASN A 402 -12.72 0.36 -17.05
N ILE A 403 -11.67 -0.35 -17.43
CA ILE A 403 -10.26 0.07 -17.36
C ILE A 403 -9.70 0.14 -18.78
N PRO A 404 -8.82 1.10 -19.13
CA PRO A 404 -8.18 1.10 -20.44
C PRO A 404 -7.23 -0.09 -20.59
N SER A 405 -7.52 -0.98 -21.55
CA SER A 405 -6.77 -2.21 -21.79
C SER A 405 -5.30 -1.96 -22.12
N THR A 406 -4.94 -0.77 -22.60
CA THR A 406 -3.55 -0.41 -22.94
C THR A 406 -2.63 -0.40 -21.72
N PHE A 407 -3.16 -0.13 -20.52
CA PHE A 407 -2.38 -0.11 -19.28
C PHE A 407 -2.53 -1.39 -18.46
N ALA A 408 -3.29 -2.37 -18.95
CA ALA A 408 -3.60 -3.65 -18.29
C ALA A 408 -2.38 -4.32 -17.63
N HIS A 409 -1.22 -4.32 -18.29
CA HIS A 409 -0.01 -5.01 -17.83
C HIS A 409 0.80 -4.21 -16.80
N VAL A 410 0.64 -2.89 -16.73
CA VAL A 410 1.34 -2.03 -15.75
C VAL A 410 0.49 -1.68 -14.54
N LEU A 411 -0.81 -1.96 -14.59
CA LEU A 411 -1.70 -1.75 -13.46
C LEU A 411 -1.47 -2.81 -12.40
N TYR A 412 -0.71 -2.45 -11.37
CA TYR A 412 -0.53 -3.27 -10.18
C TYR A 412 -1.75 -3.12 -9.25
N ILE A 413 -2.80 -3.89 -9.55
CA ILE A 413 -4.04 -3.94 -8.75
C ILE A 413 -4.13 -5.33 -8.14
N VAL A 414 -4.33 -5.37 -6.83
CA VAL A 414 -4.66 -6.61 -6.14
C VAL A 414 -6.18 -6.64 -5.98
N ALA A 415 -6.83 -7.47 -6.80
CA ALA A 415 -8.25 -7.77 -6.67
C ALA A 415 -8.44 -8.99 -5.73
N PRO A 416 -9.46 -8.98 -4.86
CA PRO A 416 -9.79 -10.13 -4.04
C PRO A 416 -10.31 -11.26 -4.93
N PRO A 417 -9.95 -12.53 -4.68
CA PRO A 417 -10.36 -13.66 -5.53
C PRO A 417 -11.89 -13.70 -5.68
N THR A 418 -12.40 -14.02 -6.88
CA THR A 418 -13.84 -14.25 -7.07
C THR A 418 -14.23 -15.69 -6.75
N ARG A 419 -13.29 -16.62 -6.93
CA ARG A 419 -13.47 -18.05 -6.72
C ARG A 419 -12.36 -18.67 -5.88
N LEU A 420 -12.70 -19.76 -5.22
CA LEU A 420 -11.75 -20.67 -4.58
C LEU A 420 -11.05 -21.49 -5.66
N GLN A 421 -9.74 -21.69 -5.51
CA GLN A 421 -9.02 -22.59 -6.40
C GLN A 421 -9.34 -24.05 -6.09
N PRO A 422 -9.18 -24.96 -7.07
CA PRO A 422 -9.30 -26.39 -6.81
C PRO A 422 -8.38 -26.81 -5.65
N GLY A 423 -8.96 -27.38 -4.59
CA GLY A 423 -8.24 -27.78 -3.37
C GLY A 423 -8.13 -26.71 -2.27
N GLN A 424 -8.67 -25.51 -2.49
CA GLN A 424 -8.90 -24.54 -1.42
C GLN A 424 -10.28 -24.74 -0.82
N PHE A 425 -10.38 -24.59 0.51
CA PHE A 425 -11.60 -24.80 1.26
C PHE A 425 -11.92 -23.55 2.08
N ASP A 426 -13.19 -23.14 2.06
CA ASP A 426 -13.67 -22.12 2.99
C ASP A 426 -14.09 -22.81 4.28
N ILE A 427 -13.22 -22.77 5.29
CA ILE A 427 -13.46 -23.38 6.60
C ILE A 427 -14.78 -22.89 7.21
N VAL A 428 -15.16 -21.62 7.00
CA VAL A 428 -16.44 -21.08 7.50
C VAL A 428 -17.60 -21.88 6.94
N ARG A 429 -17.51 -22.14 5.64
CA ARG A 429 -18.52 -22.85 4.89
C ARG A 429 -18.56 -24.31 5.28
N GLU A 430 -17.42 -24.98 5.40
CA GLU A 430 -17.36 -26.37 5.85
C GLU A 430 -17.93 -26.53 7.27
N VAL A 431 -17.62 -25.59 8.17
CA VAL A 431 -18.18 -25.59 9.52
C VAL A 431 -19.70 -25.35 9.49
N LYS A 432 -20.21 -24.52 8.57
CA LYS A 432 -21.63 -24.19 8.46
C LYS A 432 -22.45 -25.28 7.77
N GLU A 433 -21.92 -25.87 6.71
CA GLU A 433 -22.54 -26.96 5.95
C GLU A 433 -22.42 -28.29 6.71
N GLY A 434 -21.61 -28.32 7.78
CA GLY A 434 -21.26 -29.52 8.52
C GLY A 434 -20.21 -30.33 7.76
N ALA A 435 -19.67 -31.37 8.41
CA ALA A 435 -18.93 -32.41 7.69
C ALA A 435 -19.90 -33.05 6.69
N GLY A 436 -19.88 -32.56 5.44
CA GLY A 436 -20.62 -33.16 4.34
C GLY A 436 -20.29 -34.65 4.24
N PRO A 437 -21.09 -35.44 3.51
CA PRO A 437 -20.74 -36.82 3.21
C PRO A 437 -19.30 -36.85 2.71
N ASP A 438 -18.47 -37.66 3.38
CA ASP A 438 -17.00 -37.69 3.28
C ASP A 438 -16.51 -37.28 1.88
N PRO A 439 -15.79 -36.15 1.72
CA PRO A 439 -15.39 -35.65 0.40
C PRO A 439 -14.50 -36.66 -0.35
N PHE A 440 -13.93 -37.65 0.35
CA PHE A 440 -13.17 -38.76 -0.23
C PHE A 440 -14.05 -39.92 -0.74
N ALA A 441 -15.31 -40.02 -0.32
CA ALA A 441 -16.23 -41.07 -0.78
C ALA A 441 -16.56 -40.94 -2.29
N ASP A 442 -16.51 -39.72 -2.83
CA ASP A 442 -16.77 -39.42 -4.25
C ASP A 442 -15.48 -39.18 -5.06
N ALA A 443 -14.29 -39.26 -4.46
CA ALA A 443 -13.01 -39.06 -5.15
C ALA A 443 -12.63 -40.18 -6.15
N GLY A 444 -13.50 -41.19 -6.31
CA GLY A 444 -13.31 -42.33 -7.21
C GLY A 444 -13.73 -42.10 -8.68
N GLU A 445 -14.45 -41.03 -9.01
CA GLU A 445 -14.72 -40.68 -10.40
C GLU A 445 -14.20 -39.27 -10.71
N PRO A 446 -13.20 -39.11 -11.61
CA PRO A 446 -12.79 -37.80 -12.06
C PRO A 446 -13.99 -37.14 -12.74
N ARG A 447 -14.62 -36.17 -12.07
CA ARG A 447 -15.57 -35.23 -12.68
C ARG A 447 -14.80 -34.45 -13.73
N GLY A 448 -14.82 -34.95 -14.96
CA GLY A 448 -14.29 -34.27 -16.12
C GLY A 448 -14.91 -32.88 -16.22
N GLY A 449 -14.07 -31.85 -16.11
CA GLY A 449 -14.45 -30.46 -16.29
C GLY A 449 -14.83 -30.18 -17.74
N GLY A 450 -16.07 -30.52 -18.10
CA GLY A 450 -16.75 -29.91 -19.24
C GLY A 450 -17.43 -28.59 -18.80
N PRO A 451 -17.54 -27.59 -19.69
CA PRO A 451 -18.30 -26.38 -19.40
C PRO A 451 -19.76 -26.76 -19.08
N SER A 452 -20.26 -26.25 -17.95
CA SER A 452 -21.61 -26.44 -17.41
C SER A 452 -22.14 -27.87 -17.49
N ALA A 453 -21.93 -28.65 -16.43
CA ALA A 453 -22.63 -29.91 -16.26
C ALA A 453 -24.15 -29.62 -16.16
N LEU A 454 -24.82 -29.71 -17.31
CA LEU A 454 -26.27 -29.69 -17.45
C LEU A 454 -26.89 -30.63 -16.40
N PRO A 455 -27.97 -30.23 -15.73
CA PRO A 455 -28.67 -31.11 -14.80
C PRO A 455 -29.01 -32.42 -15.52
N LYS A 456 -28.54 -33.57 -15.03
CA LYS A 456 -28.90 -34.88 -15.60
C LYS A 456 -30.36 -35.27 -15.29
N ASP A 457 -30.97 -34.58 -14.33
CA ASP A 457 -32.36 -34.76 -13.97
C ASP A 457 -33.26 -33.97 -14.94
N ALA A 458 -34.11 -34.68 -15.68
CA ALA A 458 -35.07 -34.09 -16.60
C ALA A 458 -35.98 -33.07 -15.90
N GLY A 459 -36.29 -33.26 -14.61
CA GLY A 459 -37.08 -32.30 -13.84
C GLY A 459 -36.39 -30.95 -13.67
N ALA A 460 -35.08 -30.95 -13.41
CA ALA A 460 -34.28 -29.73 -13.28
C ALA A 460 -34.06 -29.05 -14.64
N GLN A 461 -33.90 -29.83 -15.72
CA GLN A 461 -33.84 -29.28 -17.09
C GLN A 461 -35.14 -28.60 -17.50
N VAL A 462 -36.29 -29.19 -17.16
CA VAL A 462 -37.61 -28.60 -17.44
C VAL A 462 -37.78 -27.27 -16.72
N GLN A 463 -37.45 -27.22 -15.42
CA GLN A 463 -37.53 -25.99 -14.62
C GLN A 463 -36.61 -24.89 -15.14
N TYR A 464 -35.39 -25.25 -15.53
CA TYR A 464 -34.45 -24.31 -16.15
C TYR A 464 -34.96 -23.79 -17.49
N LEU A 465 -35.47 -24.67 -18.37
CA LEU A 465 -36.03 -24.24 -19.65
C LEU A 465 -37.30 -23.40 -19.51
N ASP A 466 -38.15 -23.69 -18.53
CA ASP A 466 -39.31 -22.84 -18.23
C ASP A 466 -38.86 -21.41 -17.88
N SER A 467 -37.84 -21.25 -17.02
CA SER A 467 -37.35 -19.91 -16.67
C SER A 467 -36.63 -19.21 -17.82
N VAL A 468 -35.90 -19.96 -18.64
CA VAL A 468 -35.23 -19.45 -19.86
C VAL A 468 -36.26 -18.94 -20.87
N PHE A 469 -37.32 -19.72 -21.14
CA PHE A 469 -38.34 -19.33 -22.10
C PHE A 469 -39.25 -18.22 -21.58
N ASP A 470 -39.62 -18.21 -20.30
CA ASP A 470 -40.37 -17.10 -19.69
C ASP A 470 -39.60 -15.77 -19.79
N TRP A 471 -38.28 -15.81 -19.58
CA TRP A 471 -37.42 -14.64 -19.77
C TRP A 471 -37.32 -14.23 -21.24
N ALA A 472 -37.01 -15.18 -22.13
CA ALA A 472 -36.80 -14.90 -23.55
C ALA A 472 -38.08 -14.43 -24.27
N LEU A 473 -39.25 -14.91 -23.85
CA LEU A 473 -40.56 -14.53 -24.38
C LEU A 473 -41.17 -13.30 -23.70
N SER A 474 -40.51 -12.73 -22.69
CA SER A 474 -40.96 -11.45 -22.11
C SER A 474 -40.95 -10.36 -23.17
N GLU A 475 -41.95 -9.48 -23.20
CA GLU A 475 -42.09 -8.45 -24.25
C GLU A 475 -40.83 -7.59 -24.41
N GLN A 476 -40.14 -7.31 -23.30
CA GLN A 476 -38.92 -6.51 -23.28
C GLN A 476 -37.74 -7.20 -23.96
N VAL A 477 -37.51 -8.48 -23.67
CA VAL A 477 -36.40 -9.25 -24.24
C VAL A 477 -36.74 -9.65 -25.67
N PHE A 478 -37.93 -10.20 -25.88
CA PHE A 478 -38.38 -10.68 -27.18
C PHE A 478 -38.41 -9.55 -28.23
N GLY A 479 -38.86 -8.34 -27.86
CA GLY A 479 -38.86 -7.18 -28.74
C GLY A 479 -37.47 -6.61 -29.04
N SER A 480 -36.44 -6.98 -28.28
CA SER A 480 -35.04 -6.56 -28.49
C SER A 480 -34.24 -7.52 -29.37
N LEU A 481 -34.73 -8.75 -29.57
CA LEU A 481 -34.10 -9.76 -30.42
C LEU A 481 -34.26 -9.43 -31.90
N SER A 482 -33.29 -9.83 -32.74
CA SER A 482 -33.46 -9.82 -34.19
C SER A 482 -34.63 -10.70 -34.64
N GLU A 483 -35.23 -10.42 -35.81
CA GLU A 483 -36.36 -11.23 -36.31
C GLU A 483 -36.00 -12.72 -36.48
N GLU A 484 -34.75 -13.02 -36.85
CA GLU A 484 -34.24 -14.39 -36.99
C GLU A 484 -34.16 -15.12 -35.63
N SER A 485 -33.66 -14.43 -34.60
CA SER A 485 -33.62 -14.95 -33.23
C SER A 485 -35.02 -15.08 -32.62
N GLN A 486 -35.93 -14.14 -32.90
CA GLN A 486 -37.33 -14.24 -32.47
C GLN A 486 -38.02 -15.48 -33.04
N GLN A 487 -37.78 -15.79 -34.32
CA GLN A 487 -38.32 -16.99 -34.94
C GLN A 487 -37.69 -18.26 -34.34
N SER A 488 -36.37 -18.26 -34.13
CA SER A 488 -35.66 -19.37 -33.51
C SER A 488 -36.14 -19.65 -32.08
N VAL A 489 -36.36 -18.62 -31.25
CA VAL A 489 -36.93 -18.76 -29.88
C VAL A 489 -38.33 -19.39 -29.94
N LYS A 490 -39.17 -19.01 -30.91
CA LYS A 490 -40.52 -19.59 -31.08
C LYS A 490 -40.47 -21.06 -31.50
N GLU A 491 -39.57 -21.42 -32.40
CA GLU A 491 -39.36 -22.79 -32.86
C GLU A 491 -38.87 -23.69 -31.72
N GLU A 492 -37.88 -23.23 -30.95
CA GLU A 492 -37.37 -23.93 -29.77
C GLU A 492 -38.42 -24.07 -28.66
N PHE A 493 -39.23 -23.03 -28.42
CA PHE A 493 -40.32 -23.10 -27.45
C PHE A 493 -41.41 -24.10 -27.87
N ALA A 494 -41.71 -24.18 -29.16
CA ALA A 494 -42.65 -25.16 -29.69
C ALA A 494 -42.12 -26.60 -29.52
N ALA A 495 -40.83 -26.83 -29.80
CA ALA A 495 -40.17 -28.12 -29.59
C ALA A 495 -40.16 -28.52 -28.10
N TYR A 496 -39.76 -27.59 -27.23
CA TYR A 496 -39.76 -27.77 -25.78
C TYR A 496 -41.15 -28.10 -25.22
N SER A 497 -42.16 -27.29 -25.54
CA SER A 497 -43.53 -27.48 -25.05
C SER A 497 -44.18 -28.75 -25.61
N GLY A 498 -43.83 -29.15 -26.84
CA GLY A 498 -44.22 -30.43 -27.43
C GLY A 498 -43.64 -31.62 -26.66
N ALA A 499 -42.33 -31.61 -26.40
CA ALA A 499 -41.65 -32.66 -25.63
C ALA A 499 -42.17 -32.75 -24.17
N LYS A 500 -42.42 -31.61 -23.53
CA LYS A 500 -43.00 -31.53 -22.18
C LYS A 500 -44.42 -32.13 -22.10
N ARG A 501 -45.25 -31.93 -23.14
CA ARG A 501 -46.62 -32.49 -23.21
C ARG A 501 -46.65 -33.98 -23.55
N ALA A 502 -45.72 -34.44 -24.40
CA ALA A 502 -45.69 -35.82 -24.86
C ALA A 502 -45.41 -36.83 -23.73
N GLY A 503 -44.78 -36.40 -22.63
CA GLY A 503 -44.52 -37.25 -21.47
C GLY A 503 -43.63 -38.46 -21.75
N ASN A 504 -42.96 -38.49 -22.91
CA ASN A 504 -42.14 -39.61 -23.35
C ASN A 504 -40.75 -39.50 -22.71
N GLU A 505 -40.53 -40.23 -21.61
CA GLU A 505 -39.32 -40.12 -20.75
C GLU A 505 -37.99 -40.36 -21.49
N SER A 506 -38.00 -41.07 -22.62
CA SER A 506 -36.77 -41.43 -23.35
C SER A 506 -36.29 -40.38 -24.37
N GLU A 507 -37.19 -39.55 -24.90
CA GLU A 507 -36.86 -38.55 -25.94
C GLU A 507 -36.80 -37.12 -25.39
N ALA A 508 -37.59 -36.81 -24.35
CA ALA A 508 -37.66 -35.47 -23.76
C ALA A 508 -36.29 -34.90 -23.32
N PRO A 509 -35.38 -35.66 -22.67
CA PRO A 509 -34.09 -35.13 -22.24
C PRO A 509 -33.20 -34.68 -23.41
N LYS A 510 -33.30 -35.34 -24.57
CA LYS A 510 -32.53 -34.97 -25.77
C LYS A 510 -33.03 -33.66 -26.36
N VAL A 511 -34.36 -33.48 -26.41
CA VAL A 511 -34.97 -32.23 -26.87
C VAL A 511 -34.63 -31.10 -25.91
N PHE A 512 -34.72 -31.31 -24.60
CA PHE A 512 -34.35 -30.30 -23.61
C PHE A 512 -32.89 -29.87 -23.73
N GLN A 513 -31.97 -30.82 -23.89
CA GLN A 513 -30.56 -30.49 -24.05
C GLN A 513 -30.29 -29.72 -25.36
N SER A 514 -30.98 -30.06 -26.45
CA SER A 514 -30.92 -29.30 -27.71
C SER A 514 -31.43 -27.88 -27.53
N CYS A 515 -32.58 -27.69 -26.88
CA CYS A 515 -33.14 -26.37 -26.61
C CYS A 515 -32.20 -25.51 -25.76
N ILE A 516 -31.55 -26.08 -24.74
CA ILE A 516 -30.59 -25.34 -23.90
C ILE A 516 -29.40 -24.86 -24.73
N GLN A 517 -28.81 -25.73 -25.54
CA GLN A 517 -27.67 -25.38 -26.39
C GLN A 517 -28.02 -24.30 -27.42
N ASN A 518 -29.20 -24.41 -28.05
CA ASN A 518 -29.66 -23.44 -29.02
C ASN A 518 -29.96 -22.08 -28.37
N MET A 519 -30.61 -22.06 -27.21
CA MET A 519 -30.86 -20.84 -26.44
C MET A 519 -29.55 -20.15 -25.99
N GLU A 520 -28.56 -20.90 -25.49
CA GLU A 520 -27.26 -20.34 -25.10
C GLU A 520 -26.51 -19.75 -26.30
N SER A 521 -26.57 -20.40 -27.46
CA SER A 521 -25.96 -19.89 -28.68
C SER A 521 -26.61 -18.59 -29.17
N MET A 522 -27.94 -18.46 -29.05
CA MET A 522 -28.67 -17.25 -29.41
C MET A 522 -28.38 -16.10 -28.44
N ILE A 523 -28.34 -16.36 -27.14
CA ILE A 523 -27.99 -15.36 -26.13
C ILE A 523 -26.58 -14.82 -26.39
N ALA A 524 -25.64 -15.69 -26.74
CA ALA A 524 -24.28 -15.29 -27.11
C ALA A 524 -24.24 -14.50 -28.43
N PHE A 525 -25.03 -14.89 -29.43
CA PHE A 525 -25.11 -14.22 -30.73
C PHE A 525 -25.68 -12.79 -30.63
N GLU A 526 -26.73 -12.61 -29.83
CA GLU A 526 -27.41 -11.32 -29.64
C GLU A 526 -26.70 -10.39 -28.63
N GLY A 527 -25.65 -10.88 -27.96
CA GLY A 527 -24.87 -10.09 -27.00
C GLY A 527 -25.68 -9.63 -25.78
N MET A 528 -26.69 -10.40 -25.36
CA MET A 528 -27.55 -10.02 -24.24
C MET A 528 -26.85 -10.25 -22.90
N GLU A 529 -26.35 -9.18 -22.30
CA GLU A 529 -25.83 -9.18 -20.93
C GLU A 529 -26.98 -9.19 -19.90
N GLY A 530 -27.42 -10.40 -19.50
CA GLY A 530 -28.44 -10.52 -18.44
C GLY A 530 -29.31 -11.79 -18.55
N GLY A 531 -28.67 -12.96 -18.68
CA GLY A 531 -29.35 -14.25 -18.83
C GLY A 531 -30.43 -14.53 -17.76
N PRO A 532 -31.23 -15.60 -17.95
CA PRO A 532 -32.40 -15.86 -17.12
C PRO A 532 -32.05 -15.85 -15.63
N PRO A 533 -32.91 -15.29 -14.77
CA PRO A 533 -32.66 -15.27 -13.33
C PRO A 533 -32.42 -16.70 -12.85
N ALA A 534 -31.28 -16.93 -12.17
CA ALA A 534 -30.95 -18.23 -11.63
C ALA A 534 -32.13 -18.74 -10.80
N ALA A 535 -32.70 -19.88 -11.19
CA ALA A 535 -33.89 -20.45 -10.56
C ALA A 535 -33.62 -20.70 -9.07
N GLY A 536 -34.04 -19.78 -8.21
CA GLY A 536 -33.99 -19.95 -6.77
C GLY A 536 -35.06 -20.95 -6.35
N TYR A 537 -34.64 -22.12 -5.88
CA TYR A 537 -35.50 -23.12 -5.26
C TYR A 537 -36.13 -22.53 -3.98
N ASN A 538 -37.36 -22.04 -4.06
CA ASN A 538 -38.23 -21.86 -2.89
C ASN A 538 -39.17 -23.07 -2.80
N SER A 539 -38.77 -24.07 -2.02
CA SER A 539 -39.66 -25.17 -1.66
C SER A 539 -40.56 -24.75 -0.50
N ASP A 540 -41.70 -24.12 -0.81
CA ASP A 540 -42.81 -24.00 0.13
C ASP A 540 -43.49 -25.37 0.26
N SER A 541 -43.12 -26.13 1.29
CA SER A 541 -43.86 -27.31 1.72
C SER A 541 -44.66 -26.96 2.98
N GLY A 542 -45.98 -27.01 2.85
CA GLY A 542 -46.94 -26.64 3.88
C GLY A 542 -46.83 -27.49 5.15
N GLY A 543 -46.60 -26.82 6.28
CA GLY A 543 -46.67 -27.40 7.61
C GLY A 543 -48.12 -27.59 8.06
N SER A 544 -48.50 -28.85 8.30
CA SER A 544 -49.76 -29.21 8.98
C SER A 544 -49.65 -28.91 10.48
N GLY A 545 -50.65 -28.23 11.03
CA GLY A 545 -50.72 -27.84 12.43
C GLY A 545 -50.75 -29.00 13.41
N GLY A 546 -50.04 -28.80 14.53
CA GLY A 546 -50.13 -29.59 15.75
C GLY A 546 -50.16 -28.66 16.96
N MET A 547 -51.29 -28.63 17.65
CA MET A 547 -51.51 -27.89 18.89
C MET A 547 -50.58 -28.40 20.00
N SER A 548 -49.93 -27.51 20.75
CA SER A 548 -49.57 -27.78 22.15
C SER A 548 -49.46 -26.48 22.94
N SER A 549 -49.97 -26.56 24.15
CA SER A 549 -50.33 -25.51 25.09
C SER A 549 -49.14 -24.86 25.81
N GLY A 550 -49.20 -23.53 25.91
CA GLY A 550 -49.07 -22.77 27.16
C GLY A 550 -47.75 -22.81 27.92
N SER A 551 -46.96 -21.75 27.78
CA SER A 551 -46.54 -20.91 28.91
C SER A 551 -45.91 -19.62 28.38
N GLU A 552 -46.19 -18.55 29.11
CA GLU A 552 -45.76 -17.16 28.92
C GLU A 552 -44.25 -17.06 28.71
N ASP A 553 -43.79 -16.28 27.72
CA ASP A 553 -42.52 -15.57 27.75
C ASP A 553 -42.40 -14.56 26.60
N GLU A 554 -41.59 -13.54 26.88
CA GLU A 554 -41.58 -12.20 26.33
C GLU A 554 -41.31 -12.06 24.83
N GLU A 555 -41.93 -11.01 24.30
CA GLU A 555 -41.93 -10.50 22.93
C GLU A 555 -40.53 -10.04 22.47
N ALA A 556 -39.65 -10.99 22.14
CA ALA A 556 -38.47 -10.73 21.34
C ALA A 556 -38.87 -10.75 19.85
N GLN A 557 -39.02 -9.55 19.27
CA GLN A 557 -39.18 -9.37 17.82
C GLN A 557 -38.02 -10.04 17.06
N ASP A 558 -38.31 -11.19 16.46
CA ASP A 558 -37.46 -11.87 15.49
C ASP A 558 -37.23 -10.93 14.29
N TYR A 559 -36.03 -10.36 14.21
CA TYR A 559 -35.52 -9.72 13.00
C TYR A 559 -35.17 -10.82 11.98
N ASN A 560 -36.20 -11.30 11.29
CA ASN A 560 -36.06 -12.18 10.15
C ASN A 560 -35.47 -11.37 8.98
N TRP A 561 -34.13 -11.36 8.84
CA TRP A 561 -33.42 -10.87 7.65
C TRP A 561 -33.56 -11.91 6.53
N GLU A 562 -34.80 -12.09 6.05
CA GLU A 562 -35.03 -12.71 4.76
C GLU A 562 -34.44 -11.81 3.69
N GLY A 563 -33.64 -12.40 2.82
CA GLY A 563 -33.11 -11.78 1.61
C GLY A 563 -34.20 -11.48 0.58
N ARG A 564 -35.23 -10.71 0.98
CA ARG A 564 -35.93 -9.83 0.06
C ARG A 564 -34.86 -8.97 -0.59
N GLN A 565 -34.69 -9.12 -1.90
CA GLN A 565 -34.37 -7.95 -2.71
C GLN A 565 -35.39 -6.90 -2.31
N VAL A 566 -35.00 -6.00 -1.41
CA VAL A 566 -35.75 -4.80 -1.12
C VAL A 566 -35.67 -4.04 -2.43
N THR A 567 -36.69 -4.22 -3.28
CA THR A 567 -37.14 -3.19 -4.20
C THR A 567 -37.58 -2.02 -3.32
N SER A 568 -36.59 -1.35 -2.76
CA SER A 568 -36.70 -0.16 -1.95
C SER A 568 -37.19 0.91 -2.90
N LYS A 569 -38.52 0.99 -3.07
CA LYS A 569 -39.20 2.02 -3.84
C LYS A 569 -38.99 3.43 -3.29
N THR A 570 -38.23 3.58 -2.20
CA THR A 570 -37.77 4.85 -1.68
C THR A 570 -36.44 4.61 -0.96
N GLU A 571 -35.34 4.50 -1.70
CA GLU A 571 -34.04 4.80 -1.11
C GLU A 571 -34.14 6.23 -0.53
N PRO A 572 -33.87 6.46 0.76
CA PRO A 572 -33.73 7.81 1.26
C PRO A 572 -32.59 8.43 0.46
N LYS A 573 -32.93 9.41 -0.39
CA LYS A 573 -31.98 10.26 -1.09
C LYS A 573 -31.15 10.99 -0.05
N THR A 574 -30.14 10.31 0.49
CA THR A 574 -29.10 10.96 1.26
C THR A 574 -28.48 12.00 0.34
N ALA A 575 -28.30 13.23 0.82
CA ALA A 575 -27.83 14.35 -0.01
C ALA A 575 -26.50 14.04 -0.76
N SER A 576 -25.74 13.05 -0.27
CA SER A 576 -24.56 12.44 -0.90
C SER A 576 -24.84 11.74 -2.25
N SER A 577 -26.01 11.10 -2.44
CA SER A 577 -26.37 10.39 -3.68
C SER A 577 -26.64 11.31 -4.89
N THR A 578 -26.80 12.62 -4.67
CA THR A 578 -27.09 13.60 -5.73
C THR A 578 -25.85 14.18 -6.39
N ALA A 579 -24.68 14.05 -5.76
CA ALA A 579 -23.42 14.36 -6.41
C ALA A 579 -23.11 13.19 -7.35
N LYS A 580 -23.55 13.27 -8.61
CA LYS A 580 -23.02 12.41 -9.68
C LYS A 580 -21.50 12.56 -9.64
N GLY A 581 -20.81 11.60 -9.03
CA GLY A 581 -19.36 11.61 -8.92
C GLY A 581 -18.78 11.76 -10.32
N MET A 582 -17.87 12.72 -10.49
CA MET A 582 -17.14 12.85 -11.74
C MET A 582 -16.28 11.58 -11.90
N GLU A 583 -16.59 10.78 -12.91
CA GLU A 583 -15.83 9.56 -13.19
C GLU A 583 -14.36 9.95 -13.49
N PRO A 584 -13.36 9.31 -12.86
CA PRO A 584 -11.94 9.68 -13.00
C PRO A 584 -11.47 9.77 -14.45
N TRP A 585 -11.93 8.85 -15.30
CA TRP A 585 -11.60 8.82 -16.72
C TRP A 585 -12.05 10.08 -17.47
N ARG A 586 -13.19 10.67 -17.09
CA ARG A 586 -13.69 11.92 -17.69
C ARG A 586 -12.79 13.08 -17.36
N MET A 587 -12.24 13.11 -16.14
CA MET A 587 -11.34 14.18 -15.73
C MET A 587 -10.02 14.12 -16.52
N VAL A 588 -9.40 12.93 -16.59
CA VAL A 588 -8.14 12.76 -17.33
C VAL A 588 -8.34 12.97 -18.84
N SER A 589 -9.41 12.44 -19.42
CA SER A 589 -9.74 12.65 -20.84
C SER A 589 -10.12 14.11 -21.16
N SER A 590 -10.73 14.84 -20.23
CA SER A 590 -11.03 16.27 -20.41
C SER A 590 -9.75 17.10 -20.47
N ILE A 591 -8.77 16.84 -19.59
CA ILE A 591 -7.47 17.53 -19.66
C ILE A 591 -6.76 17.20 -20.98
N GLN A 592 -6.79 15.94 -21.40
CA GLN A 592 -6.21 15.53 -22.67
C GLN A 592 -6.93 16.16 -23.88
N ALA A 593 -8.26 16.31 -23.82
CA ALA A 593 -9.04 17.00 -24.85
C ALA A 593 -8.72 18.51 -24.90
N VAL A 594 -8.55 19.15 -23.74
CA VAL A 594 -8.07 20.55 -23.66
C VAL A 594 -6.68 20.68 -24.28
N LEU A 595 -5.78 19.73 -24.03
CA LEU A 595 -4.46 19.71 -24.67
C LEU A 595 -4.56 19.57 -26.20
N CYS A 596 -5.43 18.70 -26.71
CA CYS A 596 -5.69 18.60 -28.15
C CYS A 596 -6.22 19.93 -28.72
N GLY A 597 -7.15 20.57 -28.02
CA GLY A 597 -7.67 21.89 -28.41
C GLY A 597 -6.58 22.97 -28.40
N ALA A 598 -5.68 22.95 -27.41
CA ALA A 598 -4.54 23.86 -27.36
C ALA A 598 -3.60 23.67 -28.56
N TRP A 599 -3.31 22.42 -28.96
CA TRP A 599 -2.51 22.15 -30.15
C TRP A 599 -3.17 22.63 -31.44
N VAL A 600 -4.48 22.43 -31.60
CA VAL A 600 -5.23 22.99 -32.75
C VAL A 600 -5.16 24.51 -32.76
N PHE A 601 -5.36 25.16 -31.61
CA PHE A 601 -5.27 26.61 -31.48
C PHE A 601 -3.87 27.13 -31.85
N LEU A 602 -2.81 26.51 -31.34
CA LEU A 602 -1.43 26.90 -31.64
C LEU A 602 -1.08 26.68 -33.12
N LEU A 603 -1.57 25.60 -33.73
CA LEU A 603 -1.38 25.35 -35.16
C LEU A 603 -2.06 26.42 -36.01
N MET A 604 -3.29 26.80 -35.67
CA MET A 604 -4.02 27.89 -36.34
C MET A 604 -3.35 29.24 -36.13
N ALA A 605 -2.84 29.51 -34.92
CA ALA A 605 -2.07 30.72 -34.63
C ALA A 605 -0.79 30.79 -35.48
N MET A 606 -0.07 29.69 -35.65
CA MET A 606 1.10 29.61 -36.55
C MET A 606 0.73 29.87 -38.00
N ILE A 607 -0.42 29.36 -38.48
CA ILE A 607 -0.90 29.65 -39.83
C ILE A 607 -1.16 31.16 -40.00
N VAL A 608 -1.80 31.78 -39.01
CA VAL A 608 -2.06 33.23 -39.00
C VAL A 608 -0.75 34.03 -38.99
N ASP A 609 0.21 33.67 -38.13
CA ASP A 609 1.53 34.33 -38.09
C ASP A 609 2.26 34.26 -39.44
N VAL A 610 2.17 33.13 -40.15
CA VAL A 610 2.75 32.99 -41.51
C VAL A 610 2.05 33.89 -42.52
N PHE A 611 0.71 33.96 -42.50
CA PHE A 611 -0.04 34.81 -43.44
C PHE A 611 0.11 36.31 -43.16
N CYS A 612 0.14 36.71 -41.89
CA CYS A 612 0.36 38.09 -41.49
C CYS A 612 1.82 38.52 -41.71
N GLY A 613 2.75 37.56 -41.78
CA GLY A 613 4.18 37.80 -41.89
C GLY A 613 4.83 38.26 -40.57
N ASP A 614 4.02 38.65 -39.59
CA ASP A 614 4.43 39.03 -38.25
C ASP A 614 4.16 37.86 -37.28
N GLN A 615 5.14 37.53 -36.44
CA GLN A 615 5.00 36.51 -35.38
C GLN A 615 4.15 37.01 -34.19
N ALA A 616 3.19 37.89 -34.41
CA ALA A 616 2.55 38.68 -33.35
C ALA A 616 1.59 37.87 -32.46
N PHE A 617 1.07 36.73 -32.93
CA PHE A 617 0.05 35.98 -32.20
C PHE A 617 0.66 35.06 -31.14
N VAL A 618 1.84 34.49 -31.43
CA VAL A 618 2.54 33.55 -30.54
C VAL A 618 3.79 34.14 -29.88
N THR A 619 4.49 35.05 -30.55
CA THR A 619 5.55 35.84 -29.89
C THR A 619 4.94 37.14 -29.39
N GLY A 620 4.96 37.38 -28.08
CA GLY A 620 4.74 38.74 -27.58
C GLY A 620 5.72 39.73 -28.24
N PRO A 621 5.44 41.04 -28.27
CA PRO A 621 6.37 42.01 -28.84
C PRO A 621 7.59 42.19 -27.91
N HIS A 622 8.64 41.37 -28.05
CA HIS A 622 9.90 41.55 -27.32
C HIS A 622 11.04 42.05 -28.22
N TRP A 623 11.82 42.99 -27.66
CA TRP A 623 12.74 43.90 -28.36
C TRP A 623 14.12 43.31 -28.71
N SER A 624 14.31 42.00 -28.62
CA SER A 624 15.58 41.36 -28.98
C SER A 624 15.47 40.71 -30.35
N LYS A 625 16.46 40.95 -31.21
CA LYS A 625 16.52 40.68 -32.66
C LYS A 625 15.60 39.54 -33.13
N PRO A 626 14.76 39.77 -34.15
CA PRO A 626 13.80 38.77 -34.60
C PRO A 626 14.54 37.51 -35.09
N PRO A 627 14.04 36.31 -34.78
CA PRO A 627 14.51 35.09 -35.43
C PRO A 627 14.35 35.23 -36.95
N MET A 628 15.24 34.58 -37.72
CA MET A 628 15.28 34.74 -39.19
C MET A 628 14.01 34.22 -39.89
N THR A 629 13.12 33.53 -39.16
CA THR A 629 11.80 33.05 -39.61
C THR A 629 10.76 34.13 -39.89
N ARG A 630 11.03 35.43 -39.64
CA ARG A 630 10.16 36.52 -40.11
C ARG A 630 10.16 36.61 -41.64
N MET A 631 9.00 36.36 -42.24
CA MET A 631 8.77 36.54 -43.68
C MET A 631 8.45 38.00 -44.06
N SER A 632 8.13 38.87 -43.09
CA SER A 632 7.79 40.27 -43.37
C SER A 632 9.02 41.20 -43.36
N LEU A 633 9.15 41.90 -44.49
CA LEU A 633 9.80 43.20 -44.72
C LEU A 633 11.11 43.18 -45.54
N PRO A 634 11.29 44.19 -46.45
CA PRO A 634 12.45 44.28 -47.32
C PRO A 634 13.75 44.20 -46.53
N LYS A 635 14.85 43.76 -47.18
CA LYS A 635 16.20 43.53 -46.59
C LYS A 635 16.68 44.59 -45.58
N HIS A 636 16.13 45.80 -45.62
CA HIS A 636 16.36 46.90 -44.68
C HIS A 636 15.78 46.74 -43.26
N GLU A 637 15.03 45.69 -42.92
CA GLU A 637 14.51 45.48 -41.54
C GLU A 637 15.13 44.25 -40.83
N LEU A 638 15.90 43.45 -41.56
CA LEU A 638 16.73 42.38 -41.00
C LEU A 638 17.99 42.98 -40.36
N GLY A 639 17.86 43.47 -39.13
CA GLY A 639 18.98 43.92 -38.30
C GLY A 639 19.14 45.43 -38.13
N THR A 640 18.18 46.22 -38.61
CA THR A 640 18.17 47.68 -38.41
C THR A 640 17.44 48.01 -37.11
N PRO A 641 18.04 48.77 -36.18
CA PRO A 641 17.34 49.25 -34.99
C PRO A 641 16.10 50.04 -35.42
N PHE A 642 15.02 49.94 -34.64
CA PHE A 642 13.82 50.75 -34.82
C PHE A 642 14.20 52.23 -34.95
N GLY A 643 13.91 52.86 -36.09
CA GLY A 643 14.13 54.30 -36.32
C GLY A 643 15.05 54.71 -37.47
N PHE A 644 15.66 53.77 -38.22
CA PHE A 644 16.50 54.12 -39.38
C PHE A 644 15.97 53.59 -40.72
N PRO A 645 15.96 54.40 -41.79
CA PRO A 645 15.39 54.02 -43.10
C PRO A 645 16.34 53.20 -44.01
N TRP A 646 17.53 52.81 -43.54
CA TRP A 646 18.56 52.14 -44.34
C TRP A 646 19.05 50.81 -43.73
N TYR A 647 19.55 49.87 -44.54
CA TYR A 647 19.96 48.54 -44.08
C TYR A 647 21.26 48.57 -43.26
N ALA A 648 21.40 47.66 -42.28
CA ALA A 648 22.65 47.45 -41.55
C ALA A 648 23.79 47.09 -42.54
N GLY A 649 24.82 47.94 -42.60
CA GLY A 649 25.92 47.83 -43.58
C GLY A 649 25.77 48.68 -44.85
N ALA A 650 24.66 49.42 -45.03
CA ALA A 650 24.50 50.39 -46.13
C ALA A 650 25.46 51.58 -46.02
N LYS A 651 25.75 51.95 -44.77
CA LYS A 651 26.70 52.99 -44.40
C LYS A 651 27.49 52.46 -43.19
N PRO A 652 28.78 52.79 -43.07
CA PRO A 652 29.50 52.52 -41.83
C PRO A 652 28.75 53.21 -40.68
N PHE A 653 28.56 52.50 -39.58
CA PHE A 653 27.94 53.09 -38.40
C PHE A 653 28.79 54.28 -37.95
N ILE A 654 28.15 55.43 -37.81
CA ILE A 654 28.80 56.65 -37.28
C ILE A 654 29.10 56.38 -35.81
N PRO A 655 30.24 56.87 -35.25
CA PRO A 655 30.60 56.61 -33.86
C PRO A 655 29.48 56.93 -32.86
N GLU A 656 28.64 57.94 -33.09
CA GLU A 656 27.50 58.25 -32.20
C GLU A 656 26.39 57.19 -32.23
N GLN A 657 26.24 56.44 -33.33
CA GLN A 657 25.26 55.36 -33.45
C GLN A 657 25.76 54.06 -32.81
N MET A 658 27.08 53.81 -32.84
CA MET A 658 27.69 52.75 -32.04
C MET A 658 27.69 53.11 -30.56
N SER A 659 27.95 54.37 -30.20
CA SER A 659 27.90 54.81 -28.80
C SER A 659 26.50 54.67 -28.22
N TRP A 660 25.43 54.99 -28.97
CA TRP A 660 24.06 54.73 -28.51
C TRP A 660 23.79 53.24 -28.25
N HIS A 661 24.38 52.35 -29.06
CA HIS A 661 24.30 50.90 -28.88
C HIS A 661 25.14 50.37 -27.72
N GLU A 662 26.32 50.93 -27.50
CA GLU A 662 27.22 50.60 -26.38
C GLU A 662 26.68 51.14 -25.07
N GLU A 663 26.19 52.38 -25.04
CA GLU A 663 25.58 53.06 -23.89
C GLU A 663 24.30 52.35 -23.43
N LYS A 664 23.47 51.83 -24.34
CA LYS A 664 22.33 50.96 -23.99
C LYS A 664 22.74 49.57 -23.50
N ARG A 665 23.90 49.06 -23.92
CA ARG A 665 24.46 47.77 -23.49
C ARG A 665 25.05 47.88 -22.09
N GLU A 666 25.72 49.00 -21.79
CA GLU A 666 26.29 49.34 -20.48
C GLU A 666 25.18 49.69 -19.47
N ALA A 667 24.15 50.45 -19.89
CA ALA A 667 23.00 50.75 -19.03
C ALA A 667 22.20 49.48 -18.60
N MET A 668 22.28 48.39 -19.37
CA MET A 668 21.68 47.10 -19.01
C MET A 668 22.63 46.25 -18.15
N ALA A 669 23.95 46.42 -18.29
CA ALA A 669 24.96 45.74 -17.50
C ALA A 669 25.01 46.27 -16.05
N ASP A 670 24.82 47.58 -15.85
CA ASP A 670 24.80 48.20 -14.51
C ASP A 670 23.55 47.86 -13.69
N VAL A 671 22.41 47.60 -14.34
CA VAL A 671 21.16 47.21 -13.66
C VAL A 671 21.19 45.74 -13.20
N ILE A 672 21.99 44.88 -13.84
CA ILE A 672 22.08 43.45 -13.50
C ILE A 672 23.22 43.18 -12.49
N THR A 673 24.25 44.03 -12.43
CA THR A 673 25.38 43.86 -11.51
C THR A 673 25.23 44.58 -10.16
N GLY A 674 24.25 45.48 -10.00
CA GLY A 674 23.97 46.20 -8.74
C GLY A 674 23.25 45.43 -7.64
N GLY A 675 22.81 44.18 -7.89
CA GLY A 675 21.84 43.46 -7.03
C GLY A 675 22.35 42.32 -6.15
N ARG A 676 23.65 41.96 -6.15
CA ARG A 676 24.18 40.91 -5.25
C ARG A 676 25.61 41.21 -4.80
N ARG A 677 25.74 41.81 -3.62
CA ARG A 677 26.93 41.67 -2.77
C ARG A 677 26.54 40.91 -1.51
N LEU A 678 27.04 39.69 -1.38
CA LEU A 678 27.56 39.09 -0.14
C LEU A 678 28.27 37.77 -0.50
N ALA A 679 29.42 37.55 0.14
CA ALA A 679 30.36 36.43 0.02
C ALA A 679 31.33 36.44 -1.17
N SER A 680 32.43 37.19 -0.98
CA SER A 680 33.71 36.93 -1.64
C SER A 680 34.35 35.67 -1.04
N ILE A 681 34.48 34.60 -1.84
CA ILE A 681 35.42 33.50 -1.59
C ILE A 681 36.60 33.71 -2.54
N PRO A 682 37.87 33.65 -2.10
CA PRO A 682 39.00 33.91 -2.96
C PRO A 682 39.21 32.76 -3.95
N THR A 683 39.16 33.09 -5.23
CA THR A 683 39.47 32.22 -6.37
C THR A 683 40.97 32.17 -6.62
N LEU A 684 41.56 30.98 -6.51
CA LEU A 684 42.67 30.57 -7.39
C LEU A 684 42.80 29.04 -7.41
N VAL A 685 42.00 28.33 -8.21
CA VAL A 685 42.29 26.92 -8.56
C VAL A 685 41.88 26.65 -10.02
N ASP A 686 42.76 25.90 -10.68
CA ASP A 686 42.92 25.55 -12.09
C ASP A 686 41.72 24.76 -12.68
N HIS A 687 41.18 25.22 -13.81
CA HIS A 687 39.90 24.77 -14.38
C HIS A 687 39.96 23.50 -15.25
N THR A 688 41.07 22.76 -15.29
CA THR A 688 41.23 21.62 -16.22
C THR A 688 40.99 20.24 -15.61
N SER A 689 40.77 20.11 -14.30
CA SER A 689 40.61 18.81 -13.60
C SER A 689 39.15 18.42 -13.28
N HIS A 690 38.19 19.35 -13.39
CA HIS A 690 36.83 19.15 -12.88
C HIS A 690 35.96 18.19 -13.71
N LEU A 691 36.17 18.07 -15.01
CA LEU A 691 35.39 17.12 -15.81
C LEU A 691 35.78 15.67 -15.51
N LYS A 692 37.09 15.40 -15.30
CA LYS A 692 37.57 14.06 -14.90
C LYS A 692 37.18 13.72 -13.47
N SER A 693 37.21 14.69 -12.55
CA SER A 693 36.71 14.55 -11.18
C SER A 693 35.20 14.31 -11.13
N ALA A 694 34.41 15.02 -11.95
CA ALA A 694 32.96 14.81 -12.05
C ALA A 694 32.62 13.45 -12.69
N LEU A 695 33.41 13.01 -13.68
CA LEU A 695 33.22 11.70 -14.32
C LEU A 695 33.68 10.54 -13.43
N HIS A 696 34.73 10.71 -12.61
CA HIS A 696 35.10 9.75 -11.56
C HIS A 696 34.06 9.71 -10.45
N GLY A 697 33.52 10.86 -10.01
CA GLY A 697 32.39 10.88 -9.07
C GLY A 697 31.14 10.17 -9.62
N LEU A 698 30.90 10.22 -10.93
CA LEU A 698 29.79 9.50 -11.58
C LEU A 698 30.05 7.99 -11.75
N LEU A 699 31.30 7.58 -11.91
CA LEU A 699 31.72 6.18 -11.99
C LEU A 699 31.80 5.52 -10.60
N ASP A 700 32.17 6.28 -9.57
CA ASP A 700 32.18 5.85 -8.16
C ASP A 700 30.75 5.75 -7.57
N MET A 701 29.74 6.33 -8.23
CA MET A 701 28.31 6.18 -7.90
C MET A 701 27.67 4.88 -8.42
N ILE A 702 28.37 4.08 -9.23
CA ILE A 702 27.91 2.75 -9.62
C ILE A 702 28.34 1.78 -8.51
N PRO A 703 27.42 1.13 -7.78
CA PRO A 703 27.77 0.27 -6.66
C PRO A 703 28.57 -0.93 -7.18
N SER A 704 29.90 -0.88 -7.08
CA SER A 704 30.69 -2.10 -7.01
C SER A 704 30.30 -2.81 -5.72
N GLU A 705 30.21 -4.13 -5.73
CA GLU A 705 30.02 -4.95 -4.52
C GLU A 705 31.16 -4.66 -3.53
N ALA A 706 31.04 -3.57 -2.77
CA ALA A 706 31.95 -3.23 -1.71
C ALA A 706 31.73 -4.28 -0.63
N ALA A 707 32.77 -5.10 -0.41
CA ALA A 707 32.79 -6.11 0.62
C ALA A 707 32.42 -5.46 1.96
N SER A 708 31.19 -5.70 2.43
CA SER A 708 30.74 -5.21 3.73
C SER A 708 31.72 -5.75 4.78
N ALA A 709 32.48 -4.88 5.44
CA ALA A 709 33.26 -5.32 6.58
C ALA A 709 32.30 -5.91 7.61
N ALA A 710 32.44 -7.21 7.84
CA ALA A 710 31.51 -7.94 8.68
C ALA A 710 31.59 -7.40 10.11
N ALA A 711 30.48 -6.87 10.62
CA ALA A 711 30.36 -6.60 12.05
C ALA A 711 30.57 -7.91 12.81
N HIS A 712 31.44 -7.90 13.81
CA HIS A 712 31.75 -9.09 14.59
C HIS A 712 30.95 -9.06 15.90
N ALA A 713 30.21 -10.14 16.16
CA ALA A 713 29.52 -10.33 17.43
C ALA A 713 30.55 -10.62 18.53
N LEU A 714 30.52 -9.84 19.61
CA LEU A 714 31.33 -10.10 20.80
C LEU A 714 30.73 -11.29 21.55
N SER A 715 31.56 -12.28 21.87
CA SER A 715 31.13 -13.45 22.64
C SER A 715 31.02 -13.09 24.12
N VAL A 716 29.80 -12.76 24.56
CA VAL A 716 29.53 -12.30 25.93
C VAL A 716 28.68 -13.31 26.68
N SER A 717 29.14 -13.69 27.88
CA SER A 717 28.33 -14.41 28.86
C SER A 717 27.58 -13.40 29.74
N TRP A 718 26.28 -13.27 29.48
CA TRP A 718 25.38 -12.38 30.21
C TRP A 718 24.81 -13.03 31.47
N PRO A 719 24.45 -12.23 32.49
CA PRO A 719 23.71 -12.73 33.64
C PRO A 719 22.35 -13.33 33.21
N GLY A 720 21.87 -14.34 33.92
CA GLY A 720 20.56 -14.94 33.63
C GLY A 720 19.42 -13.93 33.74
N PHE A 721 18.46 -13.99 32.80
CA PHE A 721 17.31 -13.08 32.70
C PHE A 721 17.66 -11.59 32.52
N PHE A 722 18.86 -11.30 32.02
CA PHE A 722 19.29 -9.95 31.75
C PHE A 722 18.82 -9.49 30.36
N GLU A 723 17.83 -8.60 30.33
CA GLU A 723 17.32 -7.96 29.12
C GLU A 723 17.70 -6.47 29.10
N PRO A 724 18.91 -6.12 28.68
CA PRO A 724 19.33 -4.73 28.60
C PRO A 724 18.48 -3.99 27.56
N ARG A 725 18.23 -2.71 27.83
CA ARG A 725 17.53 -1.78 26.92
C ARG A 725 18.40 -0.58 26.55
N LEU A 726 19.42 -0.30 27.35
CA LEU A 726 20.30 0.85 27.24
C LEU A 726 21.73 0.37 27.04
N LEU A 727 22.49 1.13 26.26
CA LEU A 727 23.91 0.90 26.03
C LEU A 727 24.66 2.21 26.25
N ALA A 728 25.72 2.17 27.05
CA ALA A 728 26.68 3.24 27.18
C ALA A 728 28.07 2.67 26.84
N CYS A 729 28.96 3.50 26.29
CA CYS A 729 30.36 3.17 26.06
C CYS A 729 31.24 4.24 26.74
N GLY A 730 32.26 3.81 27.46
CA GLY A 730 33.13 4.69 28.24
C GLY A 730 34.57 4.16 28.25
N PRO A 731 35.49 4.84 28.96
CA PRO A 731 36.90 4.44 29.03
C PRO A 731 37.11 3.06 29.68
N HIS A 732 36.13 2.56 30.44
CA HIS A 732 36.21 1.27 31.12
C HIS A 732 35.52 0.12 30.35
N GLY A 733 35.05 0.40 29.13
CA GLY A 733 34.37 -0.55 28.24
C GLY A 733 32.88 -0.24 28.03
N VAL A 734 32.06 -1.27 27.91
CA VAL A 734 30.65 -1.15 27.50
C VAL A 734 29.73 -1.54 28.65
N ALA A 735 28.80 -0.67 29.03
CA ALA A 735 27.73 -0.99 29.98
C ALA A 735 26.42 -1.17 29.24
N ALA A 736 25.81 -2.34 29.43
CA ALA A 736 24.43 -2.57 29.09
C ALA A 736 23.58 -2.39 30.36
N LEU A 737 22.45 -1.68 30.28
CA LEU A 737 21.57 -1.45 31.41
C LEU A 737 20.11 -1.77 31.08
N THR A 738 19.40 -2.26 32.09
CA THR A 738 17.94 -2.38 32.07
C THR A 738 17.30 -1.03 32.41
N SER A 739 16.02 -0.85 32.06
CA SER A 739 15.26 0.37 32.42
C SER A 739 15.07 0.56 33.93
N ARG A 740 15.41 -0.44 34.76
CA ARG A 740 15.34 -0.39 36.23
C ARG A 740 16.70 -0.12 36.89
N GLY A 741 17.75 0.15 36.11
CA GLY A 741 19.07 0.45 36.66
C GLY A 741 19.88 -0.77 37.10
N VAL A 742 19.51 -1.98 36.70
CA VAL A 742 20.42 -3.14 36.76
C VAL A 742 21.30 -3.12 35.52
N GLY A 743 22.61 -3.13 35.70
CA GLY A 743 23.58 -3.08 34.60
C GLY A 743 24.54 -4.27 34.61
N ALA A 744 25.15 -4.51 33.46
CA ALA A 744 26.26 -5.44 33.31
C ALA A 744 27.31 -4.79 32.41
N MET A 745 28.58 -4.87 32.83
CA MET A 745 29.70 -4.21 32.15
C MET A 745 30.66 -5.21 31.54
N LEU A 746 31.19 -4.84 30.38
CA LEU A 746 32.21 -5.56 29.63
C LEU A 746 33.48 -4.75 29.57
N ALA A 747 34.61 -5.42 29.69
CA ALA A 747 35.92 -4.79 29.52
C ALA A 747 36.16 -4.50 28.03
N PRO A 748 37.03 -3.55 27.67
CA PRO A 748 37.31 -3.21 26.27
C PRO A 748 38.18 -4.26 25.52
N THR A 749 38.43 -5.44 26.09
CA THR A 749 39.35 -6.43 25.51
C THR A 749 38.66 -7.37 24.49
N PRO A 750 39.29 -7.69 23.34
CA PRO A 750 38.74 -8.69 22.43
C PRO A 750 38.79 -10.09 23.08
N GLY A 751 37.69 -10.85 23.04
CA GLY A 751 37.63 -12.23 23.53
C GLY A 751 36.28 -12.63 24.13
N HIS A 752 36.19 -13.89 24.61
CA HIS A 752 35.03 -14.32 25.40
C HIS A 752 35.07 -13.65 26.77
N GLN A 753 34.05 -12.86 27.09
CA GLN A 753 33.98 -12.10 28.33
C GLN A 753 32.78 -12.47 29.18
N GLN A 754 32.99 -12.49 30.50
CA GLN A 754 31.91 -12.56 31.47
C GLN A 754 31.52 -11.15 31.90
N ALA A 755 30.26 -10.77 31.66
CA ALA A 755 29.77 -9.44 32.02
C ALA A 755 29.68 -9.30 33.55
N GLN A 756 30.25 -8.23 34.11
CA GLN A 756 30.22 -7.96 35.55
C GLN A 756 28.96 -7.15 35.90
N THR A 757 28.09 -7.71 36.74
CA THR A 757 26.84 -7.05 37.15
C THR A 757 27.08 -5.89 38.09
N PHE A 758 26.24 -4.86 38.03
CA PHE A 758 26.16 -3.78 39.01
C PHE A 758 24.72 -3.26 39.11
N ARG A 759 24.43 -2.43 40.11
CA ARG A 759 23.11 -1.78 40.27
C ARG A 759 23.28 -0.28 40.49
N LEU A 760 22.40 0.51 39.88
CA LEU A 760 22.31 1.95 40.13
C LEU A 760 21.45 2.19 41.38
N GLY A 761 22.03 2.82 42.41
CA GLY A 761 21.36 3.21 43.64
C GLY A 761 20.88 4.67 43.60
N GLY A 762 19.89 5.03 44.41
CA GLY A 762 19.38 6.41 44.51
C GLY A 762 18.30 6.79 43.48
N LEU A 763 18.06 5.96 42.46
CA LEU A 763 17.10 6.24 41.38
C LEU A 763 15.67 5.72 41.65
N GLY A 764 15.40 5.14 42.82
CA GLY A 764 14.12 4.46 43.09
C GLY A 764 12.87 5.37 43.08
N HIS A 765 13.07 6.68 43.20
CA HIS A 765 12.00 7.70 43.13
C HIS A 765 11.74 8.20 41.71
N LEU A 766 12.60 7.84 40.75
CA LEU A 766 12.53 8.31 39.38
C LEU A 766 11.79 7.30 38.47
N PRO A 767 11.20 7.77 37.35
CA PRO A 767 10.64 6.90 36.34
C PRO A 767 11.69 5.96 35.70
N PRO A 768 11.27 4.92 34.95
CA PRO A 768 12.21 4.02 34.30
C PRO A 768 13.19 4.75 33.39
N LEU A 769 14.43 4.24 33.37
CA LEU A 769 15.53 4.79 32.59
C LEU A 769 15.28 4.59 31.09
N LEU A 770 15.57 5.64 30.33
CA LEU A 770 15.43 5.73 28.89
C LEU A 770 16.78 5.79 28.17
N ALA A 771 17.81 6.37 28.80
CA ALA A 771 19.13 6.51 28.20
C ALA A 771 20.23 6.46 29.25
N ALA A 772 21.43 6.10 28.80
CA ALA A 772 22.64 6.14 29.59
C ALA A 772 23.83 6.53 28.70
N SER A 773 24.74 7.33 29.23
CA SER A 773 25.91 7.83 28.51
C SER A 773 27.06 8.07 29.48
N TRP A 774 28.28 7.82 29.03
CA TRP A 774 29.46 8.20 29.79
C TRP A 774 29.95 9.57 29.38
N GLN A 775 30.52 10.26 30.37
CA GLN A 775 31.21 11.51 30.12
C GLN A 775 32.53 11.25 29.35
N PRO A 776 32.84 12.07 28.33
CA PRO A 776 34.08 11.93 27.58
C PRO A 776 35.32 12.13 28.48
N SER A 777 36.41 11.43 28.14
CA SER A 777 37.60 11.31 28.98
C SER A 777 38.19 12.68 29.36
N GLY A 778 38.45 12.90 30.65
CA GLY A 778 39.20 14.05 31.15
C GLY A 778 38.44 15.03 32.05
N ALA A 779 37.15 14.82 32.30
CA ALA A 779 36.37 15.66 33.22
C ALA A 779 35.89 14.88 34.48
N SER A 780 35.34 13.67 34.30
CA SER A 780 35.05 12.70 35.37
C SER A 780 34.57 11.37 34.74
N ASP A 781 34.72 10.25 35.44
CA ASP A 781 34.26 8.91 34.98
C ASP A 781 32.75 8.70 35.24
N ASP A 782 31.97 9.77 35.16
CA ASP A 782 30.59 9.77 35.61
C ASP A 782 29.67 9.15 34.55
N LEU A 783 28.74 8.32 35.02
CA LEU A 783 27.66 7.79 34.19
C LEU A 783 26.43 8.70 34.32
N LEU A 784 26.00 9.29 33.21
CA LEU A 784 24.76 10.05 33.13
C LEU A 784 23.61 9.13 32.71
N VAL A 785 22.45 9.29 33.33
CA VAL A 785 21.23 8.56 32.97
C VAL A 785 20.05 9.52 32.85
N VAL A 786 19.16 9.22 31.90
CA VAL A 786 17.94 10.00 31.64
C VAL A 786 16.71 9.10 31.78
N THR A 787 15.64 9.60 32.41
CA THR A 787 14.38 8.87 32.58
C THR A 787 13.39 9.15 31.44
N HIS A 788 12.34 8.33 31.33
CA HIS A 788 11.24 8.60 30.39
C HIS A 788 10.48 9.92 30.61
N ALA A 789 10.57 10.52 31.81
CA ALA A 789 9.96 11.82 32.11
C ALA A 789 10.92 13.00 31.92
N GLY A 790 12.15 12.72 31.48
CA GLY A 790 13.19 13.71 31.27
C GLY A 790 13.98 14.08 32.51
N ASP A 791 13.95 13.30 33.58
CA ASP A 791 14.80 13.56 34.75
C ASP A 791 16.24 13.14 34.44
N LEU A 792 17.21 13.94 34.91
CA LEU A 792 18.63 13.70 34.70
C LEU A 792 19.33 13.37 36.01
N ALA A 793 20.02 12.22 36.03
CA ALA A 793 20.81 11.78 37.17
C ALA A 793 22.25 11.48 36.76
N ALA A 794 23.18 11.73 37.67
CA ALA A 794 24.59 11.42 37.54
C ALA A 794 24.97 10.37 38.58
N CYS A 795 25.75 9.38 38.17
CA CYS A 795 26.34 8.35 39.03
C CYS A 795 27.85 8.60 39.08
N PRO A 796 28.32 9.45 40.02
CA PRO A 796 29.70 9.88 40.01
C PRO A 796 30.67 8.78 40.45
N GLY A 797 31.92 8.94 40.04
CA GLY A 797 33.03 8.12 40.49
C GLY A 797 33.26 6.83 39.72
N PRO A 798 34.31 6.08 40.06
CA PRO A 798 34.74 4.92 39.28
C PRO A 798 33.72 3.79 39.36
N ARG A 799 33.81 2.89 38.37
CA ARG A 799 33.01 1.67 38.30
C ARG A 799 32.99 0.91 39.64
N PRO A 800 31.81 0.50 40.14
CA PRO A 800 31.72 -0.34 41.33
C PRO A 800 32.33 -1.74 41.07
N PRO A 801 32.77 -2.45 42.12
CA PRO A 801 33.17 -3.85 41.99
C PRO A 801 31.99 -4.71 41.51
N ALA A 802 32.27 -5.91 40.98
CA ALA A 802 31.23 -6.83 40.54
C ALA A 802 30.19 -7.11 41.65
N GLY A 803 28.92 -6.90 41.33
CA GLY A 803 27.79 -6.98 42.26
C GLY A 803 27.54 -5.72 43.10
N GLY A 804 28.38 -4.69 42.95
CA GLY A 804 28.31 -3.44 43.71
C GLY A 804 27.17 -2.51 43.29
N ILE A 805 26.96 -1.47 44.11
CA ILE A 805 25.97 -0.41 43.88
C ILE A 805 26.72 0.86 43.46
N TRP A 806 26.33 1.44 42.33
CA TRP A 806 26.77 2.75 41.87
C TRP A 806 25.80 3.80 42.41
N ALA A 807 26.24 4.65 43.33
CA ALA A 807 25.37 5.67 43.89
C ALA A 807 25.09 6.76 42.84
N CYS A 808 23.82 7.01 42.54
CA CYS A 808 23.38 8.05 41.63
C CYS A 808 22.54 9.10 42.36
N GLY A 809 22.63 10.34 41.92
CA GLY A 809 21.83 11.47 42.41
C GLY A 809 21.43 12.40 41.28
N SER A 810 20.66 13.45 41.58
CA SER A 810 20.35 14.50 40.61
C SER A 810 21.65 15.07 40.04
N ALA A 811 21.72 15.20 38.71
CA ALA A 811 22.84 15.92 38.09
C ALA A 811 22.81 17.40 38.57
N ALA A 812 23.96 17.93 38.99
CA ALA A 812 24.04 19.27 39.56
C ALA A 812 23.56 20.33 38.55
N GLY A 813 22.62 21.19 38.98
CA GLY A 813 22.15 22.35 38.19
C GLY A 813 20.97 22.10 37.24
N ALA A 814 20.66 20.85 36.85
CA ALA A 814 19.50 20.55 36.00
C ALA A 814 18.80 19.27 36.41
N ALA A 815 17.68 19.41 37.11
CA ALA A 815 16.87 18.26 37.52
C ALA A 815 16.11 17.62 36.34
N ARG A 816 15.76 18.40 35.31
CA ARG A 816 14.86 17.96 34.24
C ARG A 816 15.16 18.61 32.89
N LEU A 817 15.02 17.82 31.83
CA LEU A 817 15.08 18.25 30.43
C LEU A 817 13.94 19.23 30.11
N PRO A 818 14.10 20.11 29.11
CA PRO A 818 13.10 21.11 28.72
C PRO A 818 11.95 20.47 27.93
N VAL A 819 11.25 19.51 28.56
CA VAL A 819 10.11 18.78 28.01
C VAL A 819 8.80 19.35 28.55
N THR A 820 7.73 19.24 27.79
CA THR A 820 6.40 19.65 28.26
C THR A 820 5.98 18.77 29.43
N ASP A 821 5.40 19.36 30.48
CA ASP A 821 4.94 18.58 31.63
C ASP A 821 3.97 17.47 31.23
N GLY A 822 4.25 16.24 31.67
CA GLY A 822 3.49 15.04 31.32
C GLY A 822 3.88 14.40 29.98
N SER A 823 4.78 15.01 29.20
CA SER A 823 5.30 14.37 27.99
C SER A 823 6.21 13.19 28.37
N ARG A 824 6.33 12.24 27.43
CA ARG A 824 7.18 11.05 27.58
C ARG A 824 8.19 11.06 26.45
N LEU A 825 9.44 10.82 26.80
CA LEU A 825 10.52 10.71 25.83
C LEU A 825 10.57 9.30 25.22
N LEU A 826 10.80 9.23 23.92
CA LEU A 826 11.05 7.99 23.17
C LEU A 826 12.54 7.61 23.16
N ALA A 827 13.41 8.61 23.12
CA ALA A 827 14.86 8.47 23.18
C ALA A 827 15.48 9.71 23.83
N ALA A 828 16.63 9.57 24.46
CA ALA A 828 17.41 10.68 24.98
C ALA A 828 18.91 10.35 24.95
N ALA A 829 19.74 11.36 25.04
CA ALA A 829 21.17 11.28 25.33
C ALA A 829 21.58 12.56 26.07
N ALA A 830 22.55 12.45 26.98
CA ALA A 830 23.11 13.60 27.69
C ALA A 830 24.64 13.46 27.74
N THR A 831 25.38 14.56 27.61
CA THR A 831 26.84 14.52 27.78
C THR A 831 27.38 15.89 28.13
N TRP A 832 28.53 15.94 28.79
CA TRP A 832 29.26 17.19 28.99
C TRP A 832 30.23 17.40 27.82
N LEU A 833 29.97 18.41 26.99
CA LEU A 833 30.87 18.82 25.90
C LEU A 833 31.60 20.10 26.27
N ARG A 834 32.82 20.27 25.76
CA ARG A 834 33.51 21.55 25.88
C ARG A 834 32.89 22.56 24.93
N SER A 835 32.45 23.68 25.48
CA SER A 835 31.99 24.82 24.70
C SER A 835 33.15 25.47 23.93
N HIS A 836 32.83 26.43 23.07
CA HIS A 836 33.84 27.22 22.36
C HIS A 836 34.75 28.03 23.30
N THR A 837 34.33 28.29 24.54
CA THR A 837 35.16 28.92 25.59
C THR A 837 36.04 27.93 26.34
N GLY A 838 35.89 26.62 26.08
CA GLY A 838 36.59 25.53 26.77
C GLY A 838 35.89 25.06 28.05
N GLU A 839 34.86 25.77 28.52
CA GLU A 839 34.08 25.37 29.70
C GLU A 839 33.16 24.18 29.37
N PRO A 840 33.04 23.19 30.27
CA PRO A 840 32.14 22.06 30.09
C PRO A 840 30.68 22.54 30.17
N GLN A 841 29.89 22.23 29.15
CA GLN A 841 28.47 22.50 29.06
C GLN A 841 27.70 21.20 28.85
N LEU A 842 26.61 21.02 29.61
CA LEU A 842 25.75 19.86 29.50
C LEU A 842 24.90 19.98 28.23
N HIS A 843 25.09 19.05 27.30
CA HIS A 843 24.33 18.92 26.07
C HIS A 843 23.37 17.75 26.19
N VAL A 844 22.18 17.94 25.64
CA VAL A 844 21.12 16.92 25.64
C VAL A 844 20.47 16.83 24.27
N ALA A 845 20.16 15.61 23.86
CA ALA A 845 19.41 15.31 22.66
C ALA A 845 18.23 14.41 23.05
N PHE A 846 17.01 14.69 22.60
CA PHE A 846 15.87 13.84 22.92
C PHE A 846 14.79 13.83 21.84
N ILE A 847 13.98 12.77 21.82
CA ILE A 847 12.80 12.62 20.97
C ILE A 847 11.56 12.62 21.87
N ASP A 848 10.68 13.60 21.70
CA ASP A 848 9.40 13.62 22.39
C ASP A 848 8.41 12.66 21.69
N LYS A 849 7.67 11.87 22.46
CA LYS A 849 6.62 10.98 21.92
C LYS A 849 5.55 11.73 21.12
N ALA A 850 5.32 13.01 21.38
CA ALA A 850 4.40 13.82 20.60
C ALA A 850 4.92 14.12 19.18
N VAL A 851 6.24 14.08 18.97
CA VAL A 851 6.90 14.39 17.69
C VAL A 851 8.02 13.37 17.45
N PRO A 852 7.67 12.11 17.10
CA PRO A 852 8.62 10.98 17.07
C PRO A 852 9.72 11.12 16.01
N ASP A 853 9.51 11.98 15.00
CA ASP A 853 10.39 12.09 13.83
C ASP A 853 11.46 13.18 14.01
N LEU A 854 11.56 13.76 15.21
CA LEU A 854 12.39 14.94 15.51
C LEU A 854 13.22 14.73 16.78
N VAL A 855 14.53 14.92 16.66
CA VAL A 855 15.48 15.00 17.76
C VAL A 855 15.71 16.47 18.09
N ALA A 856 15.31 16.89 19.28
CA ALA A 856 15.57 18.24 19.78
C ALA A 856 16.92 18.29 20.51
N LEU A 857 17.72 19.32 20.23
CA LEU A 857 19.05 19.52 20.82
C LEU A 857 19.06 20.75 21.73
N PHE A 858 19.58 20.60 22.94
CA PHE A 858 19.71 21.70 23.90
C PHE A 858 21.08 21.67 24.59
N ALA A 859 21.53 22.84 25.04
CA ALA A 859 22.65 22.99 25.97
C ALA A 859 22.18 23.72 27.24
N LEU A 860 22.70 23.32 28.38
CA LEU A 860 22.49 24.02 29.64
C LEU A 860 23.52 25.13 29.79
N ILE A 861 23.05 26.38 29.89
CA ILE A 861 23.88 27.57 30.09
C ILE A 861 23.67 28.09 31.52
N GLY A 862 24.73 28.60 32.14
CA GLY A 862 24.65 29.22 33.46
C GLY A 862 24.72 28.22 34.63
N ALA A 863 25.33 27.05 34.45
CA ALA A 863 25.56 26.11 35.55
C ALA A 863 26.68 26.55 36.54
N GLY A 864 27.25 27.74 36.34
CA GLY A 864 28.25 28.34 37.23
C GLY A 864 27.65 28.90 38.53
N GLU A 865 28.49 29.13 39.53
CA GLU A 865 28.06 29.58 40.86
C GLU A 865 27.29 30.92 40.80
N GLY A 866 25.96 30.85 40.89
CA GLY A 866 25.08 32.00 41.17
C GLY A 866 24.04 32.36 40.11
N GLU A 867 24.12 31.82 38.89
CA GLU A 867 23.10 32.03 37.85
C GLU A 867 22.12 30.85 37.78
N ALA A 868 20.85 31.13 37.45
CA ALA A 868 19.86 30.10 37.24
C ALA A 868 20.16 29.38 35.91
N ALA A 869 20.47 28.10 35.99
CA ALA A 869 20.73 27.29 34.81
C ALA A 869 19.50 27.32 33.87
N SER A 870 19.73 27.61 32.59
CA SER A 870 18.69 27.71 31.57
C SER A 870 19.03 26.87 30.36
N TRP A 871 18.02 26.20 29.79
CA TRP A 871 18.18 25.41 28.58
C TRP A 871 18.13 26.30 27.34
N MET A 872 19.20 26.29 26.54
CA MET A 872 19.27 26.96 25.25
C MET A 872 19.07 25.95 24.11
N PRO A 873 18.12 26.16 23.20
CA PRO A 873 17.95 25.29 22.04
C PRO A 873 19.12 25.45 21.07
N LEU A 874 19.70 24.33 20.63
CA LEU A 874 20.78 24.29 19.64
C LEU A 874 20.28 23.95 18.24
N GLY A 875 19.10 23.35 18.12
CA GLY A 875 18.48 23.01 16.85
C GLY A 875 17.76 21.67 16.87
N GLU A 876 17.44 21.16 15.68
CA GLU A 876 16.66 19.95 15.50
C GLU A 876 17.26 19.05 14.41
N VAL A 877 17.11 17.74 14.57
CA VAL A 877 17.56 16.73 13.60
C VAL A 877 16.41 15.78 13.31
N ARG A 878 16.14 15.47 12.04
CA ARG A 878 15.11 14.47 11.69
C ARG A 878 15.63 13.05 11.90
N VAL A 879 14.75 12.18 12.40
CA VAL A 879 15.00 10.74 12.51
C VAL A 879 14.72 10.09 11.15
N PRO A 880 15.60 9.24 10.60
CA PRO A 880 15.34 8.51 9.36
C PRO A 880 14.20 7.49 9.53
N ASP A 881 13.11 7.63 8.77
CA ASP A 881 11.94 6.76 8.47
C ASP A 881 11.33 5.80 9.53
N ASP A 882 11.88 5.70 10.74
CA ASP A 882 11.44 4.81 11.81
C ASP A 882 11.16 5.57 13.10
N HIS A 883 9.96 5.41 13.65
CA HIS A 883 9.51 6.07 14.88
C HIS A 883 10.21 5.54 16.15
N LYS A 884 11.09 4.54 16.03
CA LYS A 884 11.93 4.03 17.11
C LYS A 884 13.39 4.30 16.81
N ALA A 885 13.96 5.26 17.51
CA ALA A 885 15.38 5.53 17.50
C ALA A 885 15.97 5.52 18.91
N SER A 886 17.27 5.34 19.01
CA SER A 886 18.07 5.58 20.21
C SER A 886 19.12 6.64 19.91
N LEU A 887 19.50 7.42 20.93
CA LEU A 887 20.47 8.50 20.80
C LEU A 887 21.69 8.20 21.68
N ALA A 888 22.87 8.54 21.19
CA ALA A 888 24.09 8.54 21.99
C ALA A 888 25.04 9.65 21.52
N PHE A 889 25.83 10.19 22.43
CA PHE A 889 26.93 11.08 22.06
C PHE A 889 28.22 10.28 21.90
N MET A 890 29.07 10.69 20.96
CA MET A 890 30.41 10.16 20.71
C MET A 890 31.42 11.31 20.71
N GLY A 891 32.54 11.12 21.39
CA GLY A 891 33.66 12.06 21.40
C GLY A 891 33.27 13.49 21.82
N ASP A 892 33.92 14.48 21.20
CA ASP A 892 33.82 15.90 21.56
C ASP A 892 32.66 16.66 20.89
N GLY A 893 31.65 15.96 20.36
CA GLY A 893 30.45 16.62 19.85
C GLY A 893 29.79 15.97 18.65
N GLU A 894 29.75 14.64 18.62
CA GLU A 894 29.01 13.90 17.60
C GLU A 894 27.80 13.21 18.23
N LEU A 895 26.68 13.23 17.50
CA LEU A 895 25.44 12.58 17.85
C LEU A 895 25.24 11.36 16.95
N LEU A 896 25.03 10.22 17.57
CA LEU A 896 24.62 8.98 16.94
C LEU A 896 23.11 8.83 17.06
N ILE A 897 22.44 8.60 15.93
CA ILE A 897 21.01 8.28 15.87
C ILE A 897 20.91 6.87 15.29
N THR A 898 20.45 5.92 16.11
CA THR A 898 20.30 4.52 15.71
C THR A 898 18.83 4.18 15.55
N THR A 899 18.42 3.67 14.41
CA THR A 899 17.02 3.27 14.13
C THR A 899 16.75 1.83 14.59
N ALA A 900 15.48 1.42 14.73
CA ALA A 900 15.17 0.03 15.08
C ALA A 900 15.48 -0.96 13.94
N ALA A 901 15.68 -0.48 12.71
CA ALA A 901 16.24 -1.25 11.60
C ALA A 901 17.75 -1.51 11.74
N GLY A 902 18.42 -0.84 12.68
CA GLY A 902 19.86 -0.97 12.93
C GLY A 902 20.73 -0.01 12.12
N ALA A 903 20.14 0.91 11.35
CA ALA A 903 20.88 1.98 10.69
C ALA A 903 21.41 2.97 11.72
N VAL A 904 22.67 3.40 11.58
CA VAL A 904 23.32 4.37 12.45
C VAL A 904 23.70 5.59 11.64
N LEU A 905 23.09 6.73 11.97
CA LEU A 905 23.39 8.05 11.43
C LEU A 905 24.32 8.80 12.40
N ARG A 906 25.45 9.28 11.89
CA ARG A 906 26.43 10.06 12.67
C ARG A 906 26.41 11.51 12.22
N ARG A 907 26.09 12.42 13.15
CA ARG A 907 26.02 13.86 12.89
C ARG A 907 26.93 14.63 13.82
N ARG A 908 27.80 15.47 13.27
CA ARG A 908 28.64 16.37 14.06
C ARG A 908 27.84 17.61 14.45
N LEU A 909 27.82 17.95 15.73
CA LEU A 909 27.01 19.06 16.25
C LEU A 909 27.57 20.43 15.87
N ARG A 910 28.89 20.54 15.66
CA ARG A 910 29.57 21.83 15.44
C ARG A 910 29.25 22.46 14.08
N ASP A 911 29.22 21.66 13.03
CA ASP A 911 28.97 22.09 11.64
C ASP A 911 27.66 21.52 11.08
N GLY A 912 27.02 20.61 11.81
CA GLY A 912 25.81 19.92 11.37
C GLY A 912 26.08 18.84 10.31
N ALA A 913 27.35 18.57 9.97
CA ALA A 913 27.71 17.64 8.91
C ALA A 913 27.30 16.20 9.25
N ILE A 914 26.74 15.50 8.27
CA ILE A 914 26.49 14.06 8.33
C ILE A 914 27.79 13.38 7.91
N MET A 915 28.45 12.71 8.86
CA MET A 915 29.78 12.14 8.64
C MET A 915 29.71 10.75 8.01
N ALA A 916 28.69 9.97 8.36
CA ALA A 916 28.44 8.65 7.79
C ALA A 916 26.95 8.31 7.93
N ASP A 917 26.37 7.78 6.85
CA ASP A 917 25.08 7.09 6.86
C ASP A 917 25.35 5.62 6.57
N SER A 918 25.47 4.83 7.64
CA SER A 918 25.59 3.39 7.49
C SER A 918 24.20 2.78 7.45
N THR A 919 23.57 2.77 6.27
CA THR A 919 22.42 1.90 6.02
C THR A 919 22.91 0.46 5.88
N HIS A 920 23.45 -0.11 6.97
CA HIS A 920 23.49 -1.55 7.06
C HIS A 920 22.06 -2.03 7.27
N SER A 921 21.37 -2.31 6.16
CA SER A 921 20.26 -3.25 6.20
C SER A 921 20.86 -4.61 6.53
N PHE A 922 21.11 -4.89 7.81
CA PHE A 922 21.39 -6.24 8.28
C PHE A 922 20.18 -7.09 7.83
N GLY A 923 20.41 -7.93 6.82
CA GLY A 923 19.38 -8.46 5.95
C GLY A 923 18.14 -8.99 6.69
N GLY A 924 16.98 -8.52 6.25
CA GLY A 924 15.67 -9.09 6.55
C GLY A 924 15.02 -8.51 7.81
N SER A 925 13.83 -7.94 7.62
CA SER A 925 12.80 -7.73 8.66
C SER A 925 12.32 -9.08 9.21
N HIS A 926 13.21 -9.86 9.82
CA HIS A 926 12.85 -11.04 10.58
C HIS A 926 12.43 -10.59 11.97
N SER A 927 11.25 -11.06 12.42
CA SER A 927 10.68 -10.78 13.75
C SER A 927 11.54 -11.26 14.93
N SER A 928 12.72 -11.84 14.67
CA SER A 928 13.66 -12.39 15.64
C SER A 928 14.76 -11.42 16.05
N LEU A 929 14.91 -10.25 15.42
CA LEU A 929 15.97 -9.28 15.74
C LEU A 929 15.38 -7.92 16.14
N GLN A 930 15.90 -7.35 17.21
CA GLN A 930 15.54 -6.00 17.66
C GLN A 930 16.81 -5.21 18.02
N TRP A 931 17.10 -4.15 17.28
CA TRP A 931 18.16 -3.20 17.62
C TRP A 931 17.70 -2.27 18.75
N LEU A 932 18.59 -2.01 19.72
CA LEU A 932 18.26 -1.21 20.90
C LEU A 932 19.04 0.11 20.96
N GLY A 933 20.30 0.12 20.52
CA GLY A 933 21.08 1.34 20.39
C GLY A 933 22.58 1.12 20.27
N ALA A 934 23.29 2.17 19.88
CA ALA A 934 24.72 2.14 19.64
C ALA A 934 25.47 3.22 20.45
N CYS A 935 26.74 2.98 20.74
CA CYS A 935 27.65 3.94 21.35
C CYS A 935 29.07 3.82 20.79
N GLY A 936 29.86 4.90 20.89
CA GLY A 936 31.24 4.93 20.43
C GLY A 936 32.22 4.34 21.44
N LEU A 937 33.09 3.45 21.00
CA LEU A 937 34.15 2.86 21.84
C LEU A 937 35.33 3.86 21.94
N HIS A 938 35.71 4.23 23.17
CA HIS A 938 36.72 5.27 23.42
C HIS A 938 38.17 4.81 23.16
N ASP A 939 38.50 3.54 23.40
CA ASP A 939 39.88 3.02 23.33
C ASP A 939 40.19 2.18 22.08
N ALA A 940 39.20 2.01 21.21
CA ALA A 940 39.37 1.24 19.98
C ALA A 940 39.72 2.21 18.82
N PRO A 941 40.27 1.71 17.69
CA PRO A 941 40.66 2.56 16.55
C PRO A 941 39.56 3.58 16.22
N GLU A 942 40.00 4.80 15.87
CA GLU A 942 39.14 5.98 15.76
C GLU A 942 37.83 5.64 15.04
N GLY A 943 36.71 5.90 15.73
CA GLY A 943 35.39 5.58 15.19
C GLY A 943 35.02 4.09 15.27
N SER A 944 35.28 3.39 16.36
CA SER A 944 34.64 2.08 16.55
C SER A 944 33.30 2.24 17.27
N LEU A 945 32.31 1.48 16.84
CA LEU A 945 30.94 1.50 17.36
C LEU A 945 30.60 0.16 17.99
N ALA A 946 29.99 0.18 19.17
CA ALA A 946 29.32 -0.97 19.75
C ALA A 946 27.81 -0.82 19.59
N HIS A 947 27.14 -1.85 19.09
CA HIS A 947 25.71 -1.85 18.83
C HIS A 947 25.04 -2.99 19.59
N LEU A 948 24.09 -2.66 20.46
CA LEU A 948 23.29 -3.62 21.20
C LEU A 948 22.09 -4.07 20.37
N ARG A 949 21.95 -5.39 20.22
CA ARG A 949 20.76 -6.04 19.67
C ARG A 949 20.25 -7.13 20.59
N LEU A 950 18.94 -7.36 20.52
CA LEU A 950 18.31 -8.55 21.08
C LEU A 950 18.01 -9.50 19.95
N HIS A 951 18.41 -10.76 20.12
CA HIS A 951 18.14 -11.84 19.19
C HIS A 951 17.28 -12.91 19.87
N ARG A 952 16.20 -13.29 19.20
CA ARG A 952 15.32 -14.39 19.58
C ARG A 952 15.67 -15.58 18.71
N GLY A 953 16.40 -16.55 19.28
CA GLY A 953 16.74 -17.78 18.57
C GLY A 953 15.49 -18.52 18.07
N GLU A 954 15.63 -19.25 16.97
CA GLU A 954 14.55 -20.03 16.38
C GLU A 954 13.98 -21.02 17.43
N GLY A 955 12.68 -20.92 17.71
CA GLY A 955 12.00 -21.70 18.75
C GLY A 955 12.16 -21.21 20.21
N SER A 956 13.01 -20.22 20.48
CA SER A 956 13.13 -19.61 21.81
C SER A 956 12.12 -18.47 21.98
N GLN A 957 11.48 -18.35 23.16
CA GLN A 957 10.74 -17.13 23.52
C GLN A 957 11.62 -16.06 24.20
N VAL A 958 12.82 -16.45 24.64
CA VAL A 958 13.72 -15.59 25.40
C VAL A 958 14.60 -14.78 24.46
N TRP A 959 14.64 -13.46 24.68
CA TRP A 959 15.55 -12.55 24.01
C TRP A 959 16.96 -12.68 24.59
N ARG A 960 17.95 -12.86 23.72
CA ARG A 960 19.37 -12.91 24.08
C ARG A 960 20.03 -11.61 23.64
N PRO A 961 20.66 -10.86 24.56
CA PRO A 961 21.43 -9.69 24.18
C PRO A 961 22.74 -10.08 23.49
N GLU A 962 23.06 -9.36 22.42
CA GLU A 962 24.31 -9.49 21.67
C GLU A 962 24.86 -8.08 21.42
N ILE A 963 26.18 -7.93 21.53
CA ILE A 963 26.86 -6.67 21.16
C ILE A 963 27.66 -6.93 19.89
N MET A 964 27.40 -6.10 18.88
CA MET A 964 28.13 -6.08 17.63
C MET A 964 29.16 -4.96 17.69
N ALA A 965 30.42 -5.26 17.40
CA ALA A 965 31.45 -4.26 17.22
C ALA A 965 31.72 -4.05 15.72
N ALA A 966 31.74 -2.79 15.28
CA ALA A 966 32.06 -2.41 13.91
C ALA A 966 33.08 -1.25 13.91
N GLY A 967 34.07 -1.31 13.02
CA GLY A 967 35.01 -0.19 12.80
C GLY A 967 34.46 0.79 11.76
N LEU A 968 34.52 2.10 12.02
CA LEU A 968 34.03 3.15 11.11
C LEU A 968 34.89 3.32 9.86
N ASP A 969 36.18 2.97 9.88
CA ASP A 969 37.02 3.06 8.67
C ASP A 969 36.49 2.19 7.52
N ALA A 970 35.77 1.12 7.84
CA ALA A 970 35.08 0.31 6.86
C ALA A 970 33.70 0.87 6.44
N LEU A 971 33.12 1.76 7.24
CA LEU A 971 31.85 2.44 6.97
C LEU A 971 32.04 3.66 6.08
N GLU A 972 33.11 4.45 6.27
CA GLU A 972 33.39 5.64 5.45
C GLU A 972 33.83 5.28 4.02
N ALA A 973 34.38 4.08 3.81
CA ALA A 973 34.69 3.56 2.48
C ALA A 973 33.43 3.27 1.64
N ALA A 974 32.26 3.10 2.28
CA ALA A 974 30.96 3.05 1.62
C ALA A 974 30.40 4.47 1.57
N GLY A 975 30.67 5.20 0.48
CA GLY A 975 30.26 6.59 0.34
C GLY A 975 28.77 6.85 0.63
N PRO A 976 28.38 8.09 0.97
CA PRO A 976 27.02 8.44 1.35
C PRO A 976 26.03 8.06 0.24
N LEU A 977 25.00 7.29 0.60
CA LEU A 977 24.00 6.77 -0.35
C LEU A 977 23.00 7.85 -0.84
N PHE A 978 23.11 9.08 -0.33
CA PHE A 978 22.35 10.24 -0.76
C PHE A 978 23.17 11.53 -0.62
N GLN A 979 23.64 12.06 -1.74
CA GLN A 979 23.91 13.49 -1.93
C GLN A 979 23.37 13.95 -3.28
#